data_AF-A0A532UPK9-F1
#
_entry.id   AF-A0A532UPK9-F1
#
_cell.length_a   1.000
_cell.length_b   1.000
_cell.length_c   1.000
_cell.angle_alpha   90.00
_cell.angle_beta   90.00
_cell.angle_gamma   90.00
#
_symmetry.space_group_name_H-M   'P 1'
#
loop_
_entity.id
_entity.type
_entity.pdbx_description
1 polymer ?
#
loop_
_entity_poly.entity_id
_entity_poly.type
_entity_poly.pdbx_seq_one_letter_code
_entity_poly.pdbx_strand_id
1 'polypeptide(L)'
;MAEETYVGRYRGCDLYYYRDIDKHGSPCLPLFFADLATIKEEINKMREAPPPPPPPPPEEPPEEPPFVPPLDEVDEEPPPIIPPPPPPPLPPPEFEIPALPWYAAWLKPVLEYIGELTESVVNFVSPFFAPIGEVANNIVGLPAAAVNAIKEAAGDILERQRNRGSAIAVSTVEEILAGTPQWMVDLQKGIEGLETGILAEYTKAVDVETYEESPLSGEAAVEALETMRGSLIAAAIANFTIHALIEAGSLGQFEFMRDLDSMVASKYGLNALIERATMLPIEKAMLIPAEQEWFSRHPNMIPTYSDLINMVVKEVIDLDRFKAEMLKLGFRHEWSQFIWDAHFRPPAWEQLVTAYHRGAISEDELMTLKVLVDLDPRYDVVWDNLIEQIPAYSELVNQLVKEVIDRDEFLKYMKWYGFDEKWATRIWDAHFLPPALGDIITAWRRGIIDEKRVDDLMILVDLDPRFKEIFDTRKHIDPTITLARYMFETGAIDEDRVKEIVARQGYLPEDIDPITEFIVRFQERRFRTYYLRALATGAVYGAYTGEEVIEEVTAVGYRKEVGEWMLKTAEARKKTTEARRKAPAPKLLGLGDLKKSYARDLFDEDVFRRELLVRNYEVGDVDLLIGLMNLDKVTTEAGGRKIALSQTELLNAWRYEEVNEDYVRTELILRGLTEDEVNILLNTKRKQWGVVG
;
A
#
# COMPACT_ATOMS: atom_id res chain seq x y z
N MET A 1 27.24 -40.43 12.12
CA MET A 1 26.02 -41.23 12.41
C MET A 1 24.84 -40.43 11.90
N ALA A 2 24.21 -40.94 10.82
CA ALA A 2 22.97 -40.51 10.14
C ALA A 2 22.89 -39.02 9.72
N GLU A 3 22.97 -38.59 8.46
CA GLU A 3 22.47 -39.11 7.17
C GLU A 3 20.97 -39.47 7.18
N GLU A 4 20.14 -38.55 6.71
CA GLU A 4 18.89 -38.88 6.01
C GLU A 4 18.60 -37.86 4.91
N THR A 5 18.58 -38.38 3.69
CA THR A 5 18.52 -37.69 2.41
C THR A 5 17.09 -37.81 1.89
N TYR A 6 16.41 -36.69 1.62
CA TYR A 6 15.14 -36.70 0.90
C TYR A 6 15.36 -36.28 -0.55
N VAL A 7 15.21 -37.25 -1.46
CA VAL A 7 15.36 -37.08 -2.92
C VAL A 7 13.96 -36.93 -3.52
N GLY A 8 13.59 -35.69 -3.90
CA GLY A 8 12.41 -35.40 -4.70
C GLY A 8 12.79 -35.18 -6.17
N ARG A 9 12.38 -36.10 -7.05
CA ARG A 9 12.52 -36.00 -8.51
C ARG A 9 11.61 -34.90 -9.07
N TYR A 10 12.19 -33.90 -9.73
CA TYR A 10 11.50 -33.15 -10.79
C TYR A 10 12.24 -33.36 -12.13
N ARG A 11 11.54 -34.00 -13.08
CA ARG A 11 11.82 -33.93 -14.53
C ARG A 11 11.42 -32.50 -14.95
N GLY A 12 12.25 -31.71 -15.61
CA GLY A 12 12.81 -31.94 -16.93
C GLY A 12 12.56 -30.66 -17.73
N CYS A 13 13.58 -29.82 -17.89
CA CYS A 13 13.64 -28.77 -18.91
C CYS A 13 15.09 -28.71 -19.38
N ASP A 14 15.27 -29.01 -20.67
CA ASP A 14 16.54 -29.00 -21.38
C ASP A 14 17.15 -27.60 -21.42
N LEU A 15 18.40 -27.48 -20.97
CA LEU A 15 19.23 -26.30 -21.20
C LEU A 15 20.49 -26.73 -21.94
N TYR A 16 20.58 -26.27 -23.18
CA TYR A 16 21.72 -26.43 -24.08
C TYR A 16 22.98 -25.84 -23.44
N TYR A 17 24.03 -26.65 -23.34
CA TYR A 17 25.40 -26.20 -23.08
C TYR A 17 25.94 -25.44 -24.31
N TYR A 18 26.30 -24.16 -24.14
CA TYR A 18 27.37 -23.55 -24.93
C TYR A 18 28.61 -23.41 -24.05
N ARG A 19 29.69 -23.98 -24.56
CA ARG A 19 31.05 -24.00 -24.01
C ARG A 19 31.84 -22.88 -24.70
N ASP A 20 32.77 -22.31 -23.95
CA ASP A 20 33.81 -21.34 -24.32
C ASP A 20 33.38 -19.87 -24.51
N ILE A 21 33.87 -19.02 -23.61
CA ILE A 21 34.85 -17.96 -23.91
C ILE A 21 35.45 -17.48 -22.57
N ASP A 22 36.72 -17.87 -22.35
CA ASP A 22 37.67 -17.10 -21.55
C ASP A 22 38.01 -15.81 -22.29
N LYS A 23 37.98 -14.70 -21.54
CA LYS A 23 38.59 -13.36 -21.77
C LYS A 23 37.56 -12.26 -21.58
N HIS A 24 37.60 -11.64 -20.41
CA HIS A 24 37.49 -10.21 -20.10
C HIS A 24 36.90 -10.04 -18.71
N GLY A 25 37.62 -9.27 -17.87
CA GLY A 25 37.25 -9.02 -16.49
C GLY A 25 35.86 -8.40 -16.35
N SER A 26 35.15 -8.84 -15.32
CA SER A 26 33.89 -8.23 -14.88
C SER A 26 34.11 -6.73 -14.59
N PRO A 27 33.30 -5.82 -15.15
CA PRO A 27 33.16 -4.49 -14.60
C PRO A 27 32.18 -4.55 -13.43
N CYS A 28 32.62 -4.13 -12.25
CA CYS A 28 31.74 -3.75 -11.16
C CYS A 28 30.77 -2.65 -11.63
N LEU A 29 29.52 -2.72 -11.18
CA LEU A 29 28.51 -1.66 -11.34
C LEU A 29 29.10 -0.27 -10.97
N PRO A 30 28.89 0.79 -11.78
CA PRO A 30 29.21 2.13 -11.35
C PRO A 30 28.11 2.65 -10.43
N LEU A 31 28.47 2.89 -9.17
CA LEU A 31 27.78 3.83 -8.30
C LEU A 31 27.89 5.23 -8.93
N PHE A 32 26.76 5.78 -9.37
CA PHE A 32 26.65 7.16 -9.83
C PHE A 32 26.90 8.11 -8.64
N PHE A 33 28.09 8.67 -8.55
CA PHE A 33 28.32 9.90 -7.78
C PHE A 33 27.92 11.08 -8.68
N ALA A 34 26.74 11.64 -8.42
CA ALA A 34 26.40 12.96 -8.95
C ALA A 34 27.24 14.01 -8.20
N ASP A 35 27.86 14.92 -8.96
CA ASP A 35 28.63 16.06 -8.43
C ASP A 35 27.72 16.96 -7.59
N LEU A 36 28.17 17.32 -6.38
CA LEU A 36 27.49 18.24 -5.46
C LEU A 36 27.21 19.61 -6.10
N ALA A 37 27.97 20.00 -7.12
CA ALA A 37 27.69 21.20 -7.90
C ALA A 37 26.40 21.08 -8.72
N THR A 38 26.14 19.91 -9.32
CA THR A 38 24.93 19.64 -10.12
C THR A 38 23.68 19.57 -9.23
N ILE A 39 23.81 19.01 -8.02
CA ILE A 39 22.71 18.97 -7.04
C ILE A 39 22.37 20.39 -6.54
N LYS A 40 23.37 21.25 -6.33
CA LYS A 40 23.16 22.66 -5.96
C LYS A 40 22.48 23.47 -7.07
N GLU A 41 22.81 23.20 -8.33
CA GLU A 41 22.20 23.89 -9.47
C GLU A 41 20.73 23.48 -9.65
N GLU A 42 20.40 22.20 -9.48
CA GLU A 42 19.01 21.69 -9.49
C GLU A 42 18.18 22.28 -8.33
N ILE A 43 18.74 22.33 -7.11
CA ILE A 43 18.05 22.92 -5.96
C ILE A 43 17.79 24.42 -6.15
N ASN A 44 18.72 25.15 -6.78
CA ASN A 44 18.52 26.56 -7.09
C ASN A 44 17.47 26.76 -8.21
N LYS A 45 17.45 25.89 -9.24
CA LYS A 45 16.37 25.89 -10.25
C LYS A 45 15.00 25.61 -9.65
N MET A 46 14.90 24.74 -8.64
CA MET A 46 13.65 24.48 -7.94
C MET A 46 13.21 25.64 -7.02
N ARG A 47 14.15 26.42 -6.50
CA ARG A 47 13.86 27.62 -5.69
C ARG A 47 13.42 28.83 -6.52
N GLU A 48 13.88 28.94 -7.76
CA GLU A 48 13.55 30.04 -8.67
C GLU A 48 12.30 29.76 -9.54
N ALA A 49 11.76 28.53 -9.50
CA ALA A 49 10.53 28.20 -10.19
C ALA A 49 9.33 28.92 -9.54
N PRO A 50 8.46 29.58 -10.33
CA PRO A 50 7.24 30.18 -9.79
C PRO A 50 6.35 29.07 -9.20
N PRO A 51 5.63 29.35 -8.10
CA PRO A 51 4.74 28.36 -7.49
C PRO A 51 3.73 27.87 -8.54
N PRO A 52 3.38 26.57 -8.54
CA PRO A 52 2.36 26.07 -9.45
C PRO A 52 1.06 26.83 -9.23
N PRO A 53 0.29 27.12 -10.30
CA PRO A 53 -1.01 27.75 -10.15
C PRO A 53 -1.89 26.90 -9.22
N PRO A 54 -2.75 27.53 -8.40
CA PRO A 54 -3.67 26.79 -7.55
C PRO A 54 -4.51 25.84 -8.40
N PRO A 55 -4.80 24.62 -7.90
CA PRO A 55 -5.66 23.68 -8.62
C PRO A 55 -7.01 24.34 -8.92
N PRO A 56 -7.64 24.06 -10.07
CA PRO A 56 -8.98 24.53 -10.33
C PRO A 56 -9.91 24.05 -9.21
N PRO A 57 -10.91 24.85 -8.82
CA PRO A 57 -11.90 24.41 -7.85
C PRO A 57 -12.53 23.09 -8.31
N PRO A 58 -12.78 22.14 -7.40
CA PRO A 58 -13.40 20.87 -7.77
C PRO A 58 -14.71 21.14 -8.51
N GLU A 59 -14.88 20.50 -9.67
CA GLU A 59 -16.15 20.52 -10.39
C GLU A 59 -17.25 20.03 -9.45
N GLU A 60 -18.34 20.80 -9.37
CA GLU A 60 -19.49 20.45 -8.55
C GLU A 60 -19.96 19.04 -8.93
N PRO A 61 -20.16 18.13 -7.96
CA PRO A 61 -20.67 16.80 -8.25
C PRO A 61 -22.02 16.94 -8.96
N PRO A 62 -22.31 16.12 -9.98
CA PRO A 62 -23.59 16.16 -10.67
C PRO A 62 -24.72 16.00 -9.65
N GLU A 63 -25.71 16.89 -9.72
CA GLU A 63 -26.91 16.86 -8.87
C GLU A 63 -27.48 15.43 -8.85
N GLU A 64 -27.48 14.82 -7.66
CA GLU A 64 -28.10 13.52 -7.47
C GLU A 64 -29.58 13.61 -7.86
N PRO A 65 -30.10 12.67 -8.67
CA PRO A 65 -31.52 12.64 -8.97
C PRO A 65 -32.32 12.47 -7.68
N PRO A 66 -33.49 13.13 -7.56
CA PRO A 66 -34.28 13.12 -6.34
C PRO A 66 -34.59 11.69 -5.90
N PHE A 67 -34.20 11.35 -4.68
CA PHE A 67 -34.53 10.10 -4.02
C PHE A 67 -36.05 9.94 -3.97
N VAL A 68 -36.58 8.97 -4.71
CA VAL A 68 -37.97 8.54 -4.62
C VAL A 68 -38.01 7.37 -3.64
N PRO A 69 -38.47 7.56 -2.39
CA PRO A 69 -38.61 6.45 -1.47
C PRO A 69 -39.69 5.48 -1.98
N PRO A 70 -39.51 4.16 -1.76
CA PRO A 70 -40.53 3.18 -2.10
C PRO A 70 -41.79 3.44 -1.26
N LEU A 71 -42.91 3.57 -1.97
CA LEU A 71 -44.25 3.50 -1.39
C LEU A 71 -44.46 2.07 -0.88
N ASP A 72 -44.43 1.90 0.44
CA ASP A 72 -45.24 0.98 1.24
C ASP A 72 -44.46 0.54 2.49
N GLU A 73 -44.48 1.35 3.54
CA GLU A 73 -44.40 0.89 4.94
C GLU A 73 -44.87 2.03 5.85
N VAL A 74 -46.03 1.83 6.49
CA VAL A 74 -46.65 2.78 7.43
C VAL A 74 -46.06 2.48 8.80
N ASP A 75 -44.96 3.15 9.13
CA ASP A 75 -44.44 3.21 10.50
C ASP A 75 -45.05 4.44 11.21
N GLU A 76 -45.70 4.18 12.35
CA GLU A 76 -46.21 5.22 13.25
C GLU A 76 -45.02 5.95 13.90
N GLU A 77 -44.74 7.18 13.46
CA GLU A 77 -43.76 8.06 14.11
C GLU A 77 -44.21 8.40 15.54
N PRO A 78 -43.32 8.33 16.55
CA PRO A 78 -43.61 8.86 17.88
C PRO A 78 -43.70 10.40 17.84
N PRO A 79 -44.59 11.03 18.63
CA PRO A 79 -44.82 12.46 18.56
C PRO A 79 -43.57 13.27 18.94
N PRO A 80 -43.36 14.45 18.31
CA PRO A 80 -42.20 15.28 18.56
C PRO A 80 -42.21 15.81 20.00
N ILE A 81 -41.07 15.68 20.69
CA ILE A 81 -40.85 16.29 22.00
C ILE A 81 -40.68 17.80 21.79
N ILE A 82 -41.74 18.55 22.06
CA ILE A 82 -41.73 20.01 22.06
C ILE A 82 -41.11 20.49 23.38
N PRO A 83 -40.00 21.26 23.37
CA PRO A 83 -39.49 21.87 24.59
C PRO A 83 -40.48 22.91 25.14
N PRO A 84 -40.65 23.04 26.47
CA PRO A 84 -41.60 23.99 27.05
C PRO A 84 -41.22 25.44 26.70
N PRO A 85 -42.20 26.33 26.45
CA PRO A 85 -41.93 27.72 26.14
C PRO A 85 -41.32 28.46 27.33
N PRO A 86 -40.42 29.44 27.10
CA PRO A 86 -39.84 30.24 28.17
C PRO A 86 -40.92 31.03 28.92
N PRO A 87 -40.78 31.24 30.25
CA PRO A 87 -41.76 31.98 31.03
C PRO A 87 -41.84 33.45 30.58
N PRO A 88 -43.03 34.08 30.62
CA PRO A 88 -43.20 35.46 30.19
C PRO A 88 -42.44 36.43 31.11
N PRO A 89 -41.90 37.54 30.57
CA PRO A 89 -41.19 38.55 31.36
C PRO A 89 -42.14 39.22 32.36
N LEU A 90 -41.68 39.36 33.60
CA LEU A 90 -42.39 40.09 34.64
C LEU A 90 -42.50 41.58 34.27
N PRO A 91 -43.65 42.23 34.51
CA PRO A 91 -43.79 43.65 34.24
C PRO A 91 -42.91 44.47 35.21
N PRO A 92 -42.37 45.62 34.77
CA PRO A 92 -41.59 46.50 35.63
C PRO A 92 -42.49 47.08 36.73
N PRO A 93 -41.97 47.27 37.95
CA PRO A 93 -42.73 47.90 39.02
C PRO A 93 -42.89 49.40 38.72
N GLU A 94 -44.13 49.86 38.58
CA GLU A 94 -44.46 51.28 38.59
C GLU A 94 -44.29 51.82 40.00
N PHE A 95 -43.25 52.65 40.20
CA PHE A 95 -43.05 53.44 41.42
C PHE A 95 -43.30 54.91 41.10
N GLU A 96 -44.45 55.43 41.49
CA GLU A 96 -44.69 56.88 41.54
C GLU A 96 -44.15 57.45 42.86
N ILE A 97 -43.17 58.36 42.78
CA ILE A 97 -42.66 59.11 43.93
C ILE A 97 -43.46 60.42 44.03
N PRO A 98 -44.17 60.69 45.15
CA PRO A 98 -44.79 61.99 45.35
C PRO A 98 -43.73 63.02 45.77
N ALA A 99 -43.72 64.15 45.09
CA ALA A 99 -42.90 65.31 45.46
C ALA A 99 -43.27 65.80 46.87
N LEU A 100 -42.29 65.83 47.78
CA LEU A 100 -42.49 66.31 49.14
C LEU A 100 -41.56 67.51 49.48
N PRO A 101 -42.10 68.64 49.99
CA PRO A 101 -41.37 69.89 50.27
C PRO A 101 -40.39 69.87 51.45
N TRP A 102 -40.15 68.73 52.12
CA TRP A 102 -39.24 68.65 53.28
C TRP A 102 -37.75 68.64 52.87
N TYR A 103 -37.45 68.46 51.58
CA TYR A 103 -36.09 68.33 51.04
C TYR A 103 -35.25 69.61 51.25
N ALA A 104 -35.86 70.80 51.17
CA ALA A 104 -35.17 72.08 51.33
C ALA A 104 -34.79 72.42 52.79
N ALA A 105 -35.51 71.87 53.78
CA ALA A 105 -35.22 72.08 55.19
C ALA A 105 -34.14 71.13 55.74
N TRP A 106 -33.90 70.01 55.05
CA TRP A 106 -32.84 69.05 55.36
C TRP A 106 -31.51 69.41 54.67
N LEU A 107 -31.57 70.06 53.50
CA LEU A 107 -30.38 70.39 52.69
C LEU A 107 -29.41 71.37 53.38
N LYS A 108 -29.91 72.32 54.18
CA LYS A 108 -29.06 73.35 54.79
C LYS A 108 -28.01 72.82 55.78
N PRO A 109 -28.38 72.01 56.80
CA PRO A 109 -27.39 71.39 57.69
C PRO A 109 -26.52 70.36 56.95
N VAL A 110 -26.99 69.75 55.86
CA VAL A 110 -26.19 68.84 55.03
C VAL A 110 -25.14 69.61 54.22
N LEU A 111 -25.46 70.81 53.71
CA LEU A 111 -24.50 71.66 53.00
C LEU A 111 -23.49 72.32 53.94
N GLU A 112 -23.89 72.69 55.16
CA GLU A 112 -22.98 73.14 56.22
C GLU A 112 -22.05 71.99 56.66
N TYR A 113 -22.59 70.77 56.80
CA TYR A 113 -21.81 69.55 57.05
C TYR A 113 -20.87 69.21 55.89
N ILE A 114 -21.26 69.41 54.62
CA ILE A 114 -20.40 69.20 53.45
C ILE A 114 -19.28 70.25 53.41
N GLY A 115 -19.53 71.50 53.78
CA GLY A 115 -18.48 72.52 53.92
C GLY A 115 -17.43 72.12 54.97
N GLU A 116 -17.88 71.68 56.15
CA GLU A 116 -17.02 71.14 57.21
C GLU A 116 -16.33 69.83 56.80
N LEU A 117 -17.00 68.95 56.04
CA LEU A 117 -16.45 67.71 55.52
C LEU A 117 -15.40 67.96 54.44
N THR A 118 -15.54 69.00 53.62
CA THR A 118 -14.57 69.36 52.58
C THR A 118 -13.32 69.97 53.20
N GLU A 119 -13.47 70.83 54.21
CA GLU A 119 -12.35 71.35 55.00
C GLU A 119 -11.69 70.24 55.84
N SER A 120 -12.48 69.30 56.36
CA SER A 120 -12.01 68.10 57.05
C SER A 120 -11.33 67.12 56.10
N VAL A 121 -11.79 66.92 54.87
CA VAL A 121 -11.15 66.06 53.85
C VAL A 121 -9.84 66.71 53.41
N VAL A 122 -9.80 68.01 53.10
CA VAL A 122 -8.54 68.71 52.78
C VAL A 122 -7.53 68.61 53.93
N ASN A 123 -7.98 68.77 55.18
CA ASN A 123 -7.15 68.62 56.37
C ASN A 123 -6.87 67.15 56.75
N PHE A 124 -7.66 66.19 56.29
CA PHE A 124 -7.49 64.76 56.48
C PHE A 124 -6.52 64.18 55.45
N VAL A 125 -6.57 64.63 54.19
CA VAL A 125 -5.67 64.17 53.12
C VAL A 125 -4.31 64.89 53.17
N SER A 126 -4.23 66.13 53.68
CA SER A 126 -2.96 66.87 53.83
C SER A 126 -1.89 66.09 54.66
N PRO A 127 -2.23 65.42 55.78
CA PRO A 127 -1.36 64.49 56.49
C PRO A 127 -1.07 63.15 55.80
N PHE A 128 -1.81 62.74 54.75
CA PHE A 128 -1.46 61.56 53.94
C PHE A 128 -0.40 61.88 52.87
N PHE A 129 -0.21 63.15 52.53
CA PHE A 129 0.84 63.61 51.60
C PHE A 129 2.12 64.11 52.30
N ALA A 130 2.02 64.57 53.56
CA ALA A 130 3.18 64.88 54.41
C ALA A 130 4.21 63.72 54.55
N PRO A 131 3.83 62.43 54.60
CA PRO A 131 4.76 61.31 54.72
C PRO A 131 5.46 60.96 53.41
N ILE A 132 5.11 61.51 52.24
CA ILE A 132 5.88 61.24 51.01
C ILE A 132 7.31 61.78 51.14
N GLY A 133 7.49 62.88 51.88
CA GLY A 133 8.81 63.40 52.25
C GLY A 133 9.61 62.48 53.20
N GLU A 134 8.92 61.72 54.07
CA GLU A 134 9.52 60.79 55.04
C GLU A 134 9.67 59.35 54.51
N VAL A 135 8.78 58.88 53.65
CA VAL A 135 8.87 57.59 52.95
C VAL A 135 10.06 57.58 52.01
N ALA A 136 10.35 58.70 51.33
CA ALA A 136 11.57 58.87 50.54
C ALA A 136 12.86 58.73 51.39
N ASN A 137 12.81 59.00 52.69
CA ASN A 137 13.95 58.87 53.59
C ASN A 137 14.07 57.46 54.23
N ASN A 138 13.03 56.63 54.13
CA ASN A 138 12.98 55.27 54.71
C ASN A 138 13.10 54.13 53.69
N ILE A 139 13.28 54.44 52.39
CA ILE A 139 13.64 53.43 51.39
C ILE A 139 15.14 53.15 51.48
N VAL A 140 15.50 52.13 52.26
CA VAL A 140 16.87 51.65 52.37
C VAL A 140 17.23 50.87 51.09
N GLY A 141 18.10 51.45 50.25
CA GLY A 141 18.74 50.73 49.14
C GLY A 141 18.72 51.41 47.77
N LEU A 142 17.94 52.48 47.58
CA LEU A 142 17.96 53.21 46.31
C LEU A 142 19.11 54.24 46.27
N PRO A 143 19.80 54.41 45.12
CA PRO A 143 20.77 55.49 44.95
C PRO A 143 20.10 56.85 45.18
N ALA A 144 20.76 57.75 45.89
CA ALA A 144 20.22 59.08 46.21
C ALA A 144 19.75 59.87 44.97
N ALA A 145 20.34 59.61 43.80
CA ALA A 145 19.93 60.18 42.52
C ALA A 145 18.52 59.72 42.09
N ALA A 146 18.17 58.44 42.27
CA ALA A 146 16.84 57.91 41.93
C ALA A 146 15.76 58.43 42.90
N VAL A 147 16.08 58.49 44.19
CA VAL A 147 15.18 59.07 45.20
C VAL A 147 14.94 60.56 44.93
N ASN A 148 15.97 61.31 44.53
CA ASN A 148 15.84 62.73 44.19
C ASN A 148 15.10 62.95 42.87
N ALA A 149 15.33 62.12 41.84
CA ALA A 149 14.60 62.19 40.59
C ALA A 149 13.10 61.85 40.78
N ILE A 150 12.78 60.86 41.63
CA ILE A 150 11.40 60.54 42.01
C ILE A 150 10.80 61.69 42.83
N LYS A 151 11.55 62.28 43.77
CA LYS A 151 11.09 63.44 44.56
C LYS A 151 10.83 64.65 43.69
N GLU A 152 11.71 64.96 42.74
CA GLU A 152 11.55 66.07 41.81
C GLU A 152 10.42 65.81 40.83
N ALA A 153 10.35 64.65 40.19
CA ALA A 153 9.26 64.32 39.27
C ALA A 153 7.90 64.26 39.97
N ALA A 154 7.80 63.59 41.12
CA ALA A 154 6.57 63.54 41.89
C ALA A 154 6.22 64.90 42.49
N GLY A 155 7.20 65.69 42.92
CA GLY A 155 7.03 67.05 43.43
C GLY A 155 6.54 68.00 42.34
N ASP A 156 7.15 67.98 41.16
CA ASP A 156 6.76 68.78 39.99
C ASP A 156 5.38 68.40 39.46
N ILE A 157 5.08 67.09 39.41
CA ILE A 157 3.76 66.59 38.99
C ILE A 157 2.73 66.94 40.05
N LEU A 158 2.97 66.67 41.34
CA LEU A 158 2.05 67.03 42.42
C LEU A 158 1.87 68.54 42.53
N GLU A 159 2.89 69.36 42.29
CA GLU A 159 2.78 70.82 42.34
C GLU A 159 2.09 71.38 41.09
N ARG A 160 2.35 70.83 39.90
CA ARG A 160 1.58 71.16 38.68
C ARG A 160 0.12 70.72 38.78
N GLN A 161 -0.14 69.54 39.35
CA GLN A 161 -1.49 69.00 39.55
C GLN A 161 -2.21 69.66 40.72
N ARG A 162 -1.50 70.04 41.80
CA ARG A 162 -2.06 70.87 42.87
C ARG A 162 -2.40 72.24 42.33
N ASN A 163 -1.51 72.89 41.58
CA ASN A 163 -1.78 74.24 41.07
C ASN A 163 -2.86 74.26 39.98
N ARG A 164 -2.94 73.24 39.11
CA ARG A 164 -4.06 73.08 38.15
C ARG A 164 -5.35 72.62 38.81
N GLY A 165 -5.29 71.62 39.67
CA GLY A 165 -6.43 71.06 40.38
C GLY A 165 -7.03 72.01 41.41
N SER A 166 -6.22 72.83 42.09
CA SER A 166 -6.72 73.89 42.98
C SER A 166 -7.35 75.02 42.19
N ALA A 167 -6.79 75.40 41.04
CA ALA A 167 -7.38 76.43 40.18
C ALA A 167 -8.71 75.97 39.57
N ILE A 168 -8.80 74.70 39.14
CA ILE A 168 -10.03 74.09 38.62
C ILE A 168 -11.03 73.89 39.76
N ALA A 169 -10.64 73.35 40.91
CA ALA A 169 -11.56 73.13 42.03
C ALA A 169 -12.13 74.43 42.59
N VAL A 170 -11.32 75.50 42.69
CA VAL A 170 -11.79 76.81 43.17
C VAL A 170 -12.73 77.45 42.15
N SER A 171 -12.42 77.43 40.85
CA SER A 171 -13.34 77.98 39.83
C SER A 171 -14.61 77.15 39.68
N THR A 172 -14.51 75.83 39.76
CA THR A 172 -15.64 74.90 39.66
C THR A 172 -16.56 74.98 40.88
N VAL A 173 -16.05 75.20 42.10
CA VAL A 173 -16.90 75.42 43.29
C VAL A 173 -17.64 76.77 43.22
N GLU A 174 -16.99 77.84 42.75
CA GLU A 174 -17.64 79.14 42.56
C GLU A 174 -18.73 79.10 41.47
N GLU A 175 -18.53 78.33 40.40
CA GLU A 175 -19.49 78.20 39.30
C GLU A 175 -20.61 77.16 39.56
N ILE A 176 -20.33 76.09 40.32
CA ILE A 176 -21.35 75.15 40.82
C ILE A 176 -22.34 75.90 41.74
N LEU A 177 -21.84 76.81 42.58
CA LEU A 177 -22.68 77.68 43.41
C LEU A 177 -23.52 78.67 42.58
N ALA A 178 -23.08 79.00 41.36
CA ALA A 178 -23.79 79.86 40.41
C ALA A 178 -24.78 79.09 39.50
N GLY A 179 -24.73 77.75 39.48
CA GLY A 179 -25.71 76.88 38.81
C GLY A 179 -25.65 76.86 37.28
N THR A 180 -24.52 77.20 36.65
CA THR A 180 -24.38 77.18 35.18
C THR A 180 -23.75 75.86 34.69
N PRO A 181 -24.13 75.31 33.51
CA PRO A 181 -23.54 74.05 32.99
C PRO A 181 -22.07 74.14 32.54
N GLN A 182 -21.44 75.31 32.61
CA GLN A 182 -20.13 75.58 32.00
C GLN A 182 -18.98 74.90 32.75
N TRP A 183 -19.09 74.77 34.08
CA TRP A 183 -18.06 74.11 34.89
C TRP A 183 -17.82 72.65 34.50
N MET A 184 -18.85 71.95 33.99
CA MET A 184 -18.69 70.57 33.50
C MET A 184 -17.82 70.53 32.25
N VAL A 185 -17.98 71.49 31.35
CA VAL A 185 -17.19 71.60 30.12
C VAL A 185 -15.72 71.92 30.46
N ASP A 186 -15.51 72.81 31.43
CA ASP A 186 -14.15 73.21 31.82
C ASP A 186 -13.44 72.13 32.66
N LEU A 187 -14.18 71.42 33.53
CA LEU A 187 -13.69 70.24 34.24
C LEU A 187 -13.36 69.11 33.25
N GLN A 188 -14.26 68.82 32.31
CA GLN A 188 -14.04 67.82 31.27
C GLN A 188 -12.78 68.15 30.45
N LYS A 189 -12.61 69.41 30.02
CA LYS A 189 -11.43 69.85 29.29
C LYS A 189 -10.14 69.77 30.11
N GLY A 190 -10.24 70.02 31.42
CA GLY A 190 -9.13 69.84 32.36
C GLY A 190 -8.73 68.38 32.53
N ILE A 191 -9.71 67.49 32.64
CA ILE A 191 -9.53 66.03 32.73
C ILE A 191 -8.95 65.49 31.42
N GLU A 192 -9.53 65.85 30.27
CA GLU A 192 -9.06 65.43 28.94
C GLU A 192 -7.58 65.77 28.75
N GLY A 193 -7.14 66.96 29.16
CA GLY A 193 -5.73 67.38 29.08
C GLY A 193 -4.79 66.65 30.05
N LEU A 194 -5.32 66.13 31.16
CA LEU A 194 -4.60 65.31 32.14
C LEU A 194 -4.46 63.88 31.62
N GLU A 195 -5.55 63.31 31.10
CA GLU A 195 -5.60 62.00 30.46
C GLU A 195 -4.68 61.95 29.25
N THR A 196 -4.69 62.95 28.36
CA THR A 196 -3.78 62.96 27.20
C THR A 196 -2.31 62.98 27.60
N GLY A 197 -1.96 63.69 28.68
CA GLY A 197 -0.58 63.72 29.18
C GLY A 197 -0.13 62.38 29.74
N ILE A 198 -0.99 61.71 30.52
CA ILE A 198 -0.71 60.40 31.10
C ILE A 198 -0.66 59.32 30.01
N LEU A 199 -1.63 59.31 29.09
CA LEU A 199 -1.67 58.39 27.96
C LEU A 199 -0.45 58.56 27.05
N ALA A 200 0.01 59.78 26.77
CA ALA A 200 1.19 60.00 25.95
C ALA A 200 2.48 59.43 26.59
N GLU A 201 2.70 59.66 27.90
CA GLU A 201 3.86 59.11 28.61
C GLU A 201 3.77 57.59 28.76
N TYR A 202 2.57 57.05 29.02
CA TYR A 202 2.35 55.60 29.06
C TYR A 202 2.60 54.95 27.71
N THR A 203 2.00 55.49 26.64
CA THR A 203 2.14 54.99 25.26
C THR A 203 3.59 55.03 24.81
N LYS A 204 4.33 56.08 25.17
CA LYS A 204 5.77 56.19 24.91
C LYS A 204 6.60 55.15 25.68
N ALA A 205 6.23 54.85 26.93
CA ALA A 205 6.92 53.85 27.73
C ALA A 205 6.67 52.40 27.25
N VAL A 206 5.52 52.15 26.62
CA VAL A 206 5.13 50.84 26.07
C VAL A 206 5.18 50.78 24.54
N ASP A 207 5.78 51.78 23.90
CA ASP A 207 5.81 51.91 22.44
C ASP A 207 6.57 50.72 21.85
N VAL A 208 5.86 49.91 21.07
CA VAL A 208 6.38 48.67 20.49
C VAL A 208 7.59 48.96 19.61
N GLU A 209 7.58 50.08 18.88
CA GLU A 209 8.69 50.50 18.01
C GLU A 209 10.00 50.70 18.80
N THR A 210 9.92 51.06 20.09
CA THR A 210 11.10 51.21 20.95
C THR A 210 11.77 49.86 21.26
N TYR A 211 11.06 48.74 21.11
CA TYR A 211 11.50 47.40 21.49
C TYR A 211 11.57 46.41 20.32
N GLU A 212 11.35 46.87 19.07
CA GLU A 212 11.35 46.02 17.86
C GLU A 212 12.74 45.48 17.49
N GLU A 213 13.83 46.16 17.85
CA GLU A 213 15.17 45.82 17.34
C GLU A 213 15.96 44.84 18.23
N SER A 214 15.63 44.67 19.52
CA SER A 214 16.20 43.66 20.44
C SER A 214 15.51 43.74 21.80
N PRO A 215 15.32 42.62 22.54
CA PRO A 215 14.96 42.70 23.96
C PRO A 215 15.97 43.58 24.70
N LEU A 216 15.47 44.33 25.69
CA LEU A 216 16.33 45.18 26.52
C LEU A 216 17.39 44.33 27.22
N SER A 217 18.56 44.93 27.46
CA SER A 217 19.51 44.31 28.40
C SER A 217 18.87 44.18 29.78
N GLY A 218 19.30 43.20 30.58
CA GLY A 218 18.73 42.96 31.90
C GLY A 218 18.61 44.20 32.78
N GLU A 219 19.66 45.04 32.82
CA GLU A 219 19.66 46.29 33.58
C GLU A 219 18.71 47.35 32.99
N ALA A 220 18.69 47.51 31.66
CA ALA A 220 17.79 48.45 31.00
C ALA A 220 16.32 48.04 31.14
N ALA A 221 16.04 46.73 31.18
CA ALA A 221 14.72 46.19 31.43
C ALA A 221 14.21 46.50 32.85
N VAL A 222 15.08 46.37 33.85
CA VAL A 222 14.76 46.73 35.25
C VAL A 222 14.48 48.23 35.37
N GLU A 223 15.32 49.08 34.78
CA GLU A 223 15.14 50.54 34.78
C GLU A 223 13.83 50.97 34.09
N ALA A 224 13.52 50.34 32.96
CA ALA A 224 12.26 50.56 32.26
C ALA A 224 11.05 50.11 33.10
N LEU A 225 11.13 48.97 33.81
CA LEU A 225 10.06 48.50 34.71
C LEU A 225 9.85 49.44 35.90
N GLU A 226 10.92 49.97 36.50
CA GLU A 226 10.82 50.94 37.59
C GLU A 226 10.18 52.24 37.11
N THR A 227 10.56 52.71 35.92
CA THR A 227 9.96 53.89 35.27
C THR A 227 8.48 53.68 34.99
N MET A 228 8.12 52.54 34.39
CA MET A 228 6.73 52.18 34.10
C MET A 228 5.89 52.04 35.38
N ARG A 229 6.44 51.42 36.43
CA ARG A 229 5.80 51.34 37.76
C ARG A 229 5.53 52.73 38.33
N GLY A 230 6.49 53.65 38.23
CA GLY A 230 6.32 55.04 38.67
C GLY A 230 5.18 55.75 37.94
N SER A 231 5.15 55.63 36.61
CA SER A 231 4.11 56.21 35.77
C SER A 231 2.71 55.62 36.04
N LEU A 232 2.62 54.30 36.24
CA LEU A 232 1.35 53.63 36.57
C LEU A 232 0.81 54.03 37.94
N ILE A 233 1.67 54.18 38.95
CA ILE A 233 1.27 54.68 40.27
C ILE A 233 0.76 56.12 40.17
N ALA A 234 1.47 56.99 39.42
CA ALA A 234 1.05 58.37 39.20
C ALA A 234 -0.30 58.45 38.46
N ALA A 235 -0.49 57.62 37.43
CA ALA A 235 -1.74 57.51 36.69
C ALA A 235 -2.90 57.03 37.56
N ALA A 236 -2.67 56.00 38.39
CA ALA A 236 -3.68 55.47 39.31
C ALA A 236 -4.10 56.51 40.36
N ILE A 237 -3.15 57.27 40.91
CA ILE A 237 -3.43 58.37 41.86
C ILE A 237 -4.21 59.49 41.18
N ALA A 238 -3.82 59.89 39.96
CA ALA A 238 -4.53 60.91 39.19
C ALA A 238 -5.96 60.47 38.88
N ASN A 239 -6.15 59.24 38.41
CA ASN A 239 -7.47 58.68 38.12
C ASN A 239 -8.34 58.59 39.38
N PHE A 240 -7.80 58.12 40.50
CA PHE A 240 -8.50 58.11 41.79
C PHE A 240 -8.92 59.52 42.22
N THR A 241 -8.04 60.50 42.06
CA THR A 241 -8.33 61.90 42.43
C THR A 241 -9.42 62.49 41.54
N ILE A 242 -9.38 62.22 40.23
CA ILE A 242 -10.41 62.63 39.28
C ILE A 242 -11.76 61.99 39.64
N HIS A 243 -11.78 60.68 39.90
CA HIS A 243 -12.99 59.98 40.32
C HIS A 243 -13.56 60.51 41.63
N ALA A 244 -12.72 60.74 42.64
CA ALA A 244 -13.15 61.30 43.91
C ALA A 244 -13.72 62.72 43.75
N LEU A 245 -13.13 63.53 42.86
CA LEU A 245 -13.64 64.88 42.54
C LEU A 245 -14.96 64.83 41.78
N ILE A 246 -15.13 63.89 40.84
CA ILE A 246 -16.39 63.71 40.08
C ILE A 246 -17.49 63.19 41.00
N GLU A 247 -17.23 62.20 41.86
CA GLU A 247 -18.20 61.68 42.83
C GLU A 247 -18.62 62.74 43.85
N ALA A 248 -17.65 63.50 44.38
CA ALA A 248 -17.92 64.59 45.31
C ALA A 248 -18.70 65.73 44.64
N GLY A 249 -18.34 66.11 43.41
CA GLY A 249 -19.00 67.19 42.66
C GLY A 249 -20.39 66.82 42.13
N SER A 250 -20.64 65.54 41.87
CA SER A 250 -21.94 65.05 41.40
C SER A 250 -22.87 64.58 42.52
N LEU A 251 -22.45 64.69 43.79
CA LEU A 251 -23.18 64.19 44.96
C LEU A 251 -23.62 62.72 44.82
N GLY A 252 -22.76 61.90 44.19
CA GLY A 252 -23.01 60.47 44.00
C GLY A 252 -24.01 60.10 42.90
N GLN A 253 -24.43 61.02 42.02
CA GLN A 253 -25.39 60.71 40.95
C GLN A 253 -24.79 60.07 39.70
N PHE A 254 -23.45 59.96 39.59
CA PHE A 254 -22.76 59.49 38.40
C PHE A 254 -22.31 58.00 38.43
N GLU A 255 -23.00 57.13 39.18
CA GLU A 255 -22.71 55.68 39.18
C GLU A 255 -22.92 55.03 37.79
N PHE A 256 -23.78 55.59 36.93
CA PHE A 256 -24.18 55.00 35.64
C PHE A 256 -23.08 54.97 34.56
N MET A 257 -22.16 55.95 34.52
CA MET A 257 -21.06 55.97 33.53
C MET A 257 -19.97 54.96 33.87
N ARG A 258 -19.72 54.73 35.16
CA ARG A 258 -18.77 53.71 35.66
C ARG A 258 -19.22 52.30 35.26
N ASP A 259 -20.52 52.06 35.33
CA ASP A 259 -21.08 50.77 34.99
C ASP A 259 -21.05 50.52 33.47
N LEU A 260 -21.23 51.56 32.63
CA LEU A 260 -21.22 51.43 31.16
C LEU A 260 -19.86 50.95 30.61
N ASP A 261 -18.76 51.49 31.12
CA ASP A 261 -17.39 51.14 30.70
C ASP A 261 -17.04 49.69 31.11
N SER A 262 -17.42 49.32 32.33
CA SER A 262 -17.30 47.93 32.80
C SER A 262 -18.22 46.98 32.02
N MET A 263 -19.40 47.42 31.56
CA MET A 263 -20.38 46.56 30.90
C MET A 263 -20.02 46.24 29.45
N VAL A 264 -19.43 47.20 28.72
CA VAL A 264 -19.09 47.01 27.30
C VAL A 264 -17.74 46.29 27.16
N ALA A 265 -16.72 46.70 27.90
CA ALA A 265 -15.38 46.13 27.74
C ALA A 265 -15.25 44.72 28.35
N SER A 266 -15.98 44.42 29.44
CA SER A 266 -15.95 43.09 30.07
C SER A 266 -16.82 42.05 29.35
N LYS A 267 -18.00 42.43 28.81
CA LYS A 267 -18.91 41.47 28.16
C LYS A 267 -18.40 40.90 26.83
N TYR A 268 -17.56 41.64 26.12
CA TYR A 268 -17.00 41.18 24.84
C TYR A 268 -15.61 40.54 24.96
N GLY A 269 -15.10 40.35 26.19
CA GLY A 269 -13.75 39.80 26.41
C GLY A 269 -12.62 40.71 25.91
N LEU A 270 -12.93 41.95 25.52
CA LEU A 270 -11.97 42.94 25.02
C LEU A 270 -10.92 43.29 26.07
N ASN A 271 -11.28 43.25 27.37
CA ASN A 271 -10.33 43.45 28.46
C ASN A 271 -9.19 42.42 28.44
N ALA A 272 -9.46 41.13 28.21
CA ALA A 272 -8.42 40.10 28.15
C ALA A 272 -7.55 40.23 26.90
N LEU A 273 -8.14 40.67 25.78
CA LEU A 273 -7.40 40.91 24.53
C LEU A 273 -6.50 42.15 24.65
N ILE A 274 -7.02 43.25 25.19
CA ILE A 274 -6.28 44.50 25.41
C ILE A 274 -5.22 44.29 26.48
N GLU A 275 -5.53 43.61 27.59
CA GLU A 275 -4.54 43.25 28.62
C GLU A 275 -3.41 42.42 28.01
N ARG A 276 -3.72 41.40 27.20
CA ARG A 276 -2.69 40.57 26.58
C ARG A 276 -1.89 41.31 25.51
N ALA A 277 -2.53 42.14 24.70
CA ALA A 277 -1.85 42.95 23.68
C ALA A 277 -0.92 44.00 24.29
N THR A 278 -1.33 44.61 25.40
CA THR A 278 -0.52 45.60 26.13
C THR A 278 0.56 44.94 26.99
N MET A 279 0.28 43.77 27.56
CA MET A 279 1.25 43.04 28.39
C MET A 279 2.29 42.28 27.57
N LEU A 280 2.03 41.89 26.32
CA LEU A 280 2.98 41.10 25.54
C LEU A 280 4.33 41.81 25.33
N PRO A 281 4.39 43.10 24.91
CA PRO A 281 5.66 43.83 24.82
C PRO A 281 6.32 43.98 26.18
N ILE A 282 5.55 44.29 27.22
CA ILE A 282 6.06 44.41 28.60
C ILE A 282 6.66 43.08 29.08
N GLU A 283 5.98 41.96 28.85
CA GLU A 283 6.42 40.63 29.27
C GLU A 283 7.72 40.24 28.56
N LYS A 284 7.74 40.38 27.23
CA LYS A 284 8.86 39.90 26.41
C LYS A 284 10.06 40.83 26.41
N ALA A 285 9.84 42.15 26.40
CA ALA A 285 10.92 43.13 26.34
C ALA A 285 11.42 43.56 27.72
N MET A 286 10.60 43.46 28.77
CA MET A 286 10.93 44.00 30.10
C MET A 286 10.91 42.94 31.20
N LEU A 287 9.80 42.21 31.43
CA LEU A 287 9.69 41.27 32.55
C LEU A 287 10.66 40.09 32.42
N ILE A 288 10.71 39.44 31.26
CA ILE A 288 11.59 38.28 31.06
C ILE A 288 13.08 38.65 31.18
N PRO A 289 13.60 39.70 30.52
CA PRO A 289 15.01 40.08 30.70
C PRO A 289 15.33 40.54 32.13
N ALA A 290 14.41 41.26 32.80
CA ALA A 290 14.58 41.65 34.20
C ALA A 290 14.57 40.43 35.15
N GLU A 291 13.71 39.45 34.89
CA GLU A 291 13.67 38.18 35.61
C GLU A 291 14.96 37.38 35.39
N GLN A 292 15.47 37.34 34.16
CA GLN A 292 16.77 36.71 33.85
C GLN A 292 17.93 37.38 34.59
N GLU A 293 17.95 38.72 34.64
CA GLU A 293 18.97 39.47 35.38
C GLU A 293 18.84 39.28 36.89
N TRP A 294 17.61 39.22 37.39
CA TRP A 294 17.36 38.88 38.79
C TRP A 294 17.89 37.47 39.11
N PHE A 295 17.63 36.48 38.26
CA PHE A 295 18.13 35.12 38.43
C PHE A 295 19.65 35.00 38.23
N SER A 296 20.27 35.83 37.39
CA SER A 296 21.73 35.87 37.24
C SER A 296 22.42 36.33 38.53
N ARG A 297 21.81 37.30 39.23
CA ARG A 297 22.27 37.82 40.53
C ARG A 297 21.86 36.93 41.70
N HIS A 298 20.75 36.20 41.56
CA HIS A 298 20.16 35.36 42.59
C HIS A 298 19.81 33.96 42.03
N PRO A 299 20.81 33.07 41.84
CA PRO A 299 20.62 31.75 41.22
C PRO A 299 19.99 30.74 42.20
N ASN A 300 18.85 31.12 42.77
CA ASN A 300 18.11 30.34 43.76
C ASN A 300 16.85 29.70 43.16
N MET A 301 16.72 29.70 41.83
CA MET A 301 15.58 29.08 41.16
C MET A 301 15.63 27.57 41.39
N ILE A 302 14.67 27.06 42.14
CA ILE A 302 14.50 25.62 42.33
C ILE A 302 13.82 25.08 41.05
N PRO A 303 14.32 23.99 40.46
CA PRO A 303 13.66 23.37 39.30
C PRO A 303 12.19 23.06 39.60
N THR A 304 11.34 23.05 38.57
CA THR A 304 9.92 22.71 38.77
C THR A 304 9.76 21.27 39.26
N TYR A 305 8.61 20.90 39.83
CA TYR A 305 8.40 19.50 40.27
C TYR A 305 8.58 18.50 39.12
N SER A 306 8.19 18.85 37.89
CA SER A 306 8.39 18.04 36.69
C SER A 306 9.88 17.88 36.34
N ASP A 307 10.67 18.94 36.48
CA ASP A 307 12.12 18.88 36.28
C ASP A 307 12.78 18.01 37.35
N LEU A 308 12.36 18.15 38.60
CA LEU A 308 12.83 17.35 39.73
C LEU A 308 12.50 15.85 39.53
N ILE A 309 11.29 15.50 39.06
CA ILE A 309 10.93 14.12 38.69
C ILE A 309 11.88 13.61 37.60
N ASN A 310 12.08 14.38 36.52
CA ASN A 310 12.98 14.02 35.43
C ASN A 310 14.43 13.83 35.90
N MET A 311 14.89 14.63 36.86
CA MET A 311 16.22 14.49 37.46
C MET A 311 16.35 13.18 38.23
N VAL A 312 15.34 12.76 39.00
CA VAL A 312 15.36 11.46 39.70
C VAL A 312 15.30 10.30 38.71
N VAL A 313 14.40 10.36 37.71
CA VAL A 313 14.27 9.32 36.67
C VAL A 313 15.59 9.14 35.89
N LYS A 314 16.34 10.22 35.68
CA LYS A 314 17.66 10.20 35.03
C LYS A 314 18.82 9.96 36.01
N GLU A 315 18.53 9.62 37.26
CA GLU A 315 19.51 9.35 38.33
C GLU A 315 20.49 10.52 38.57
N VAL A 316 20.09 11.76 38.24
CA VAL A 316 20.86 12.98 38.49
C VAL A 316 20.82 13.35 39.97
N ILE A 317 19.71 13.07 40.64
CA ILE A 317 19.53 13.21 42.09
C ILE A 317 18.80 11.97 42.63
N ASP A 318 19.01 11.65 43.91
CA ASP A 318 18.27 10.57 44.58
C ASP A 318 16.88 11.04 45.07
N LEU A 319 16.06 10.07 45.52
CA LEU A 319 14.69 10.33 45.97
C LEU A 319 14.63 11.20 47.24
N ASP A 320 15.60 11.09 48.13
CA ASP A 320 15.65 11.90 49.36
C ASP A 320 15.95 13.36 49.04
N ARG A 321 16.89 13.59 48.10
CA ARG A 321 17.21 14.91 47.56
C ARG A 321 16.01 15.52 46.82
N PHE A 322 15.29 14.73 46.02
CA PHE A 322 14.04 15.16 45.40
C PHE A 322 13.03 15.66 46.43
N LYS A 323 12.76 14.89 47.49
CA LYS A 323 11.84 15.30 48.54
C LYS A 323 12.30 16.58 49.26
N ALA A 324 13.61 16.74 49.47
CA ALA A 324 14.17 17.94 50.07
C ALA A 324 14.01 19.18 49.18
N GLU A 325 14.13 19.05 47.85
CA GLU A 325 13.88 20.16 46.92
C GLU A 325 12.38 20.45 46.76
N MET A 326 11.54 19.42 46.72
CA MET A 326 10.08 19.55 46.73
C MET A 326 9.57 20.26 48.01
N LEU A 327 10.23 20.06 49.15
CA LEU A 327 9.93 20.79 50.39
C LEU A 327 10.15 22.30 50.25
N LYS A 328 11.19 22.71 49.50
CA LYS A 328 11.43 24.13 49.22
C LYS A 328 10.38 24.73 48.26
N LEU A 329 9.77 23.90 47.41
CA LEU A 329 8.61 24.26 46.58
C LEU A 329 7.28 24.24 47.36
N GLY A 330 7.29 23.88 48.64
CA GLY A 330 6.10 23.86 49.50
C GLY A 330 5.39 22.50 49.60
N PHE A 331 5.93 21.43 49.01
CA PHE A 331 5.36 20.08 49.12
C PHE A 331 5.97 19.32 50.30
N ARG A 332 5.14 18.77 51.18
CA ARG A 332 5.62 17.90 52.27
C ARG A 332 6.16 16.57 51.71
N HIS A 333 7.05 15.91 52.46
CA HIS A 333 7.64 14.63 52.07
C HIS A 333 6.60 13.56 51.66
N GLU A 334 5.43 13.50 52.31
CA GLU A 334 4.38 12.55 51.94
C GLU A 334 3.78 12.88 50.57
N TRP A 335 3.50 14.15 50.29
CA TRP A 335 2.99 14.59 48.98
C TRP A 335 4.04 14.43 47.89
N SER A 336 5.31 14.69 48.18
CA SER A 336 6.41 14.41 47.25
C SER A 336 6.47 12.92 46.91
N GLN A 337 6.27 12.04 47.89
CA GLN A 337 6.21 10.60 47.65
C GLN A 337 5.00 10.24 46.77
N PHE A 338 3.81 10.79 47.03
CA PHE A 338 2.64 10.52 46.18
C PHE A 338 2.78 11.05 44.76
N ILE A 339 3.35 12.25 44.58
CA ILE A 339 3.64 12.81 43.25
C ILE A 339 4.66 11.94 42.51
N TRP A 340 5.67 11.43 43.24
CA TRP A 340 6.60 10.46 42.70
C TRP A 340 5.88 9.15 42.34
N ASP A 341 5.12 8.53 43.23
CA ASP A 341 4.47 7.26 42.91
C ASP A 341 3.48 7.38 41.74
N ALA A 342 2.80 8.54 41.62
CA ALA A 342 1.89 8.84 40.52
C ALA A 342 2.58 9.18 39.19
N HIS A 343 3.90 9.44 39.16
CA HIS A 343 4.59 9.77 37.90
C HIS A 343 4.77 8.54 36.99
N PHE A 344 4.81 7.34 37.58
CA PHE A 344 4.92 6.11 36.82
C PHE A 344 3.62 5.88 36.04
N ARG A 345 3.75 5.68 34.72
CA ARG A 345 2.62 5.27 33.89
C ARG A 345 2.47 3.75 33.98
N PRO A 346 1.37 3.23 34.53
CA PRO A 346 1.13 1.79 34.48
C PRO A 346 0.97 1.35 33.02
N PRO A 347 1.25 0.07 32.70
CA PRO A 347 0.91 -0.50 31.39
C PRO A 347 -0.58 -0.29 31.10
N ALA A 348 -0.94 -0.03 29.84
CA ALA A 348 -2.34 0.08 29.44
C ALA A 348 -3.10 -1.23 29.70
N TRP A 349 -4.43 -1.17 29.85
CA TRP A 349 -5.25 -2.35 30.13
C TRP A 349 -5.02 -3.48 29.12
N GLU A 350 -4.91 -3.16 27.83
CA GLU A 350 -4.65 -4.13 26.75
C GLU A 350 -3.28 -4.82 26.92
N GLN A 351 -2.29 -4.11 27.44
CA GLN A 351 -0.96 -4.66 27.71
C GLN A 351 -0.98 -5.62 28.91
N LEU A 352 -1.76 -5.30 29.95
CA LEU A 352 -1.96 -6.18 31.10
C LEU A 352 -2.71 -7.46 30.70
N VAL A 353 -3.80 -7.35 29.93
CA VAL A 353 -4.54 -8.50 29.38
C VAL A 353 -3.65 -9.35 28.48
N THR A 354 -2.80 -8.72 27.65
CA THR A 354 -1.83 -9.45 26.82
C THR A 354 -0.78 -10.18 27.68
N ALA A 355 -0.29 -9.57 28.76
CA ALA A 355 0.65 -10.20 29.68
C ALA A 355 0.01 -11.41 30.39
N TYR A 356 -1.26 -11.29 30.79
CA TYR A 356 -2.05 -12.40 31.34
C TYR A 356 -2.20 -13.55 30.34
N HIS A 357 -2.62 -13.30 29.10
CA HIS A 357 -2.74 -14.34 28.06
C HIS A 357 -1.42 -15.02 27.70
N ARG A 358 -0.29 -14.34 27.93
CA ARG A 358 1.06 -14.90 27.77
C ARG A 358 1.54 -15.67 29.01
N GLY A 359 0.76 -15.70 30.09
CA GLY A 359 1.13 -16.31 31.36
C GLY A 359 2.23 -15.56 32.12
N ALA A 360 2.46 -14.29 31.80
CA ALA A 360 3.49 -13.47 32.45
C ALA A 360 3.03 -12.92 33.81
N ILE A 361 1.72 -12.81 34.02
CA ILE A 361 1.06 -12.48 35.29
C ILE A 361 -0.13 -13.43 35.51
N SER A 362 -0.51 -13.66 36.76
CA SER A 362 -1.70 -14.41 37.13
C SER A 362 -2.98 -13.58 37.01
N GLU A 363 -4.14 -14.24 37.09
CA GLU A 363 -5.44 -13.55 37.13
C GLU A 363 -5.57 -12.64 38.36
N ASP A 364 -5.14 -13.09 39.54
CA ASP A 364 -5.14 -12.29 40.77
C ASP A 364 -4.23 -11.05 40.63
N GLU A 365 -3.08 -11.19 39.97
CA GLU A 365 -2.19 -10.07 39.66
C GLU A 365 -2.84 -9.10 38.66
N LEU A 366 -3.50 -9.59 37.61
CA LEU A 366 -4.24 -8.77 36.66
C LEU A 366 -5.34 -7.96 37.37
N MET A 367 -6.12 -8.59 38.24
CA MET A 367 -7.18 -7.92 39.01
C MET A 367 -6.63 -6.87 39.98
N THR A 368 -5.44 -7.11 40.54
CA THR A 368 -4.76 -6.12 41.40
C THR A 368 -4.26 -4.92 40.57
N LEU A 369 -3.69 -5.17 39.39
CA LEU A 369 -3.14 -4.14 38.50
C LEU A 369 -4.22 -3.31 37.81
N LYS A 370 -5.46 -3.82 37.72
CA LYS A 370 -6.64 -3.10 37.20
C LYS A 370 -6.90 -1.76 37.90
N VAL A 371 -6.62 -1.67 39.21
CA VAL A 371 -6.77 -0.41 39.96
C VAL A 371 -5.76 0.65 39.50
N LEU A 372 -4.58 0.23 39.03
CA LEU A 372 -3.53 1.16 38.60
C LEU A 372 -3.90 1.86 37.29
N VAL A 373 -4.65 1.22 36.41
CA VAL A 373 -5.10 1.79 35.13
C VAL A 373 -6.38 2.63 35.25
N ASP A 374 -6.77 2.99 36.48
CA ASP A 374 -7.94 3.82 36.79
C ASP A 374 -9.26 3.25 36.24
N LEU A 375 -9.36 1.92 36.17
CA LEU A 375 -10.60 1.24 35.82
C LEU A 375 -11.52 1.18 37.05
N ASP A 376 -12.68 1.79 36.91
CA ASP A 376 -13.67 1.87 37.98
C ASP A 376 -14.24 0.48 38.32
N PRO A 377 -14.11 0.01 39.58
CA PRO A 377 -14.59 -1.31 40.02
C PRO A 377 -16.09 -1.53 39.81
N ARG A 378 -16.89 -0.47 39.68
CA ARG A 378 -18.33 -0.58 39.39
C ARG A 378 -18.61 -1.27 38.04
N TYR A 379 -17.64 -1.28 37.14
CA TYR A 379 -17.75 -1.92 35.82
C TYR A 379 -16.94 -3.22 35.74
N ASP A 380 -16.62 -3.86 36.86
CA ASP A 380 -15.85 -5.12 36.86
C ASP A 380 -16.47 -6.17 35.94
N VAL A 381 -17.81 -6.30 35.96
CA VAL A 381 -18.53 -7.19 35.03
C VAL A 381 -18.21 -6.89 33.56
N VAL A 382 -18.01 -5.62 33.17
CA VAL A 382 -17.64 -5.26 31.79
C VAL A 382 -16.18 -5.61 31.53
N TRP A 383 -15.28 -5.20 32.41
CA TRP A 383 -13.83 -5.39 32.23
C TRP A 383 -13.44 -6.86 32.21
N ASP A 384 -14.04 -7.68 33.06
CA ASP A 384 -13.72 -9.09 33.19
C ASP A 384 -14.17 -9.87 31.94
N ASN A 385 -15.30 -9.46 31.33
CA ASN A 385 -15.74 -10.01 30.05
C ASN A 385 -14.85 -9.58 28.87
N LEU A 386 -14.08 -8.50 28.99
CA LEU A 386 -13.11 -8.06 27.97
C LEU A 386 -11.76 -8.78 28.09
N ILE A 387 -11.55 -9.60 29.13
CA ILE A 387 -10.35 -10.44 29.26
C ILE A 387 -10.37 -11.53 28.19
N GLU A 388 -11.53 -12.15 27.91
CA GLU A 388 -11.63 -13.19 26.89
C GLU A 388 -11.43 -12.60 25.48
N GLN A 389 -10.33 -12.98 24.82
CA GLN A 389 -10.10 -12.59 23.43
C GLN A 389 -10.80 -13.54 22.47
N ILE A 390 -11.76 -13.01 21.73
CA ILE A 390 -12.47 -13.74 20.69
C ILE A 390 -11.63 -13.67 19.40
N PRO A 391 -11.39 -14.80 18.71
CA PRO A 391 -10.77 -14.78 17.38
C PRO A 391 -11.61 -13.96 16.40
N ALA A 392 -10.97 -13.24 15.48
CA ALA A 392 -11.66 -12.49 14.43
C ALA A 392 -12.67 -13.39 13.67
N TYR A 393 -13.78 -12.82 13.21
CA TYR A 393 -14.87 -13.59 12.57
C TYR A 393 -14.40 -14.49 11.41
N SER A 394 -13.39 -14.07 10.63
CA SER A 394 -12.80 -14.87 9.56
C SER A 394 -12.11 -16.13 10.08
N GLU A 395 -11.47 -16.06 11.25
CA GLU A 395 -10.87 -17.21 11.90
C GLU A 395 -11.93 -18.11 12.52
N LEU A 396 -13.01 -17.56 13.06
CA LEU A 396 -14.16 -18.35 13.51
C LEU A 396 -14.79 -19.14 12.34
N VAL A 397 -14.92 -18.54 11.15
CA VAL A 397 -15.35 -19.25 9.94
C VAL A 397 -14.37 -20.37 9.60
N ASN A 398 -13.05 -20.11 9.63
CA ASN A 398 -12.04 -21.15 9.37
C ASN A 398 -12.09 -22.30 10.39
N GLN A 399 -12.31 -21.99 11.66
CA GLN A 399 -12.44 -22.99 12.72
C GLN A 399 -13.67 -23.85 12.50
N LEU A 400 -14.81 -23.26 12.13
CA LEU A 400 -16.02 -24.01 11.79
C LEU A 400 -15.83 -24.88 10.54
N VAL A 401 -15.18 -24.36 9.48
CA VAL A 401 -14.84 -25.14 8.27
C VAL A 401 -13.93 -26.33 8.60
N LYS A 402 -13.00 -26.16 9.54
CA LYS A 402 -12.09 -27.21 10.01
C LYS A 402 -12.69 -28.09 11.11
N GLU A 403 -13.97 -27.90 11.43
CA GLU A 403 -14.68 -28.64 12.49
C GLU A 403 -14.00 -28.54 13.87
N VAL A 404 -13.27 -27.45 14.11
CA VAL A 404 -12.63 -27.15 15.42
C VAL A 404 -13.67 -26.67 16.43
N ILE A 405 -14.67 -25.93 15.95
CA ILE A 405 -15.85 -25.51 16.69
C ILE A 405 -17.10 -25.98 15.95
N ASP A 406 -18.20 -26.15 16.65
CA ASP A 406 -19.49 -26.44 16.03
C ASP A 406 -20.27 -25.16 15.64
N ARG A 407 -21.45 -25.34 15.03
CA ARG A 407 -22.27 -24.23 14.56
C ARG A 407 -22.83 -23.40 15.73
N ASP A 408 -23.16 -24.02 16.86
CA ASP A 408 -23.74 -23.33 18.00
C ASP A 408 -22.68 -22.46 18.70
N GLU A 409 -21.44 -22.96 18.79
CA GLU A 409 -20.27 -22.21 19.25
C GLU A 409 -19.94 -21.04 18.31
N PHE A 410 -19.96 -21.26 16.99
CA PHE A 410 -19.79 -20.19 16.02
C PHE A 410 -20.85 -19.08 16.19
N LEU A 411 -22.13 -19.44 16.29
CA LEU A 411 -23.21 -18.48 16.50
C LEU A 411 -23.07 -17.73 17.84
N LYS A 412 -22.63 -18.41 18.90
CA LYS A 412 -22.32 -17.79 20.20
C LYS A 412 -21.24 -16.71 20.05
N TYR A 413 -20.10 -17.02 19.42
CA TYR A 413 -19.01 -16.05 19.26
C TYR A 413 -19.39 -14.91 18.29
N MET A 414 -20.13 -15.19 17.23
CA MET A 414 -20.64 -14.16 16.31
C MET A 414 -21.59 -13.18 17.02
N LYS A 415 -22.40 -13.66 17.96
CA LYS A 415 -23.24 -12.81 18.81
C LYS A 415 -22.43 -11.86 19.68
N TRP A 416 -21.26 -12.28 20.16
CA TRP A 416 -20.35 -11.41 20.92
C TRP A 416 -19.73 -10.32 20.05
N TYR A 417 -19.57 -10.55 18.75
CA TYR A 417 -19.23 -9.50 17.76
C TYR A 417 -20.41 -8.59 17.39
N GLY A 418 -21.60 -8.82 17.94
CA GLY A 418 -22.80 -8.04 17.64
C GLY A 418 -23.57 -8.51 16.40
N PHE A 419 -23.23 -9.65 15.81
CA PHE A 419 -24.03 -10.23 14.72
C PHE A 419 -25.18 -11.07 15.28
N ASP A 420 -26.39 -10.89 14.75
CA ASP A 420 -27.49 -11.82 15.03
C ASP A 420 -27.30 -13.16 14.29
N GLU A 421 -28.11 -14.16 14.63
CA GLU A 421 -28.04 -15.50 14.02
C GLU A 421 -28.24 -15.46 12.49
N LYS A 422 -29.07 -14.52 12.01
CA LYS A 422 -29.37 -14.35 10.59
C LYS A 422 -28.15 -13.84 9.83
N TRP A 423 -27.45 -12.83 10.35
CA TRP A 423 -26.21 -12.30 9.78
C TRP A 423 -25.05 -13.26 9.91
N ALA A 424 -24.91 -13.94 11.05
CA ALA A 424 -23.91 -14.98 11.23
C ALA A 424 -24.08 -16.12 10.21
N THR A 425 -25.32 -16.55 9.97
CA THR A 425 -25.63 -17.55 8.93
C THR A 425 -25.34 -17.03 7.52
N ARG A 426 -25.60 -15.74 7.22
CA ARG A 426 -25.24 -15.15 5.92
C ARG A 426 -23.74 -15.07 5.70
N ILE A 427 -22.97 -14.70 6.73
CA ILE A 427 -21.50 -14.66 6.66
C ILE A 427 -20.95 -16.07 6.44
N TRP A 428 -21.54 -17.06 7.12
CA TRP A 428 -21.28 -18.46 6.84
C TRP A 428 -21.64 -18.80 5.40
N ASP A 429 -22.87 -18.60 4.93
CA ASP A 429 -23.24 -19.00 3.57
C ASP A 429 -22.39 -18.30 2.49
N ALA A 430 -21.96 -17.06 2.73
CA ALA A 430 -21.09 -16.29 1.84
C ALA A 430 -19.63 -16.77 1.81
N HIS A 431 -19.17 -17.57 2.78
CA HIS A 431 -17.79 -18.08 2.76
C HIS A 431 -17.58 -19.17 1.71
N PHE A 432 -18.66 -19.85 1.29
CA PHE A 432 -18.58 -20.88 0.25
C PHE A 432 -18.32 -20.22 -1.10
N LEU A 433 -17.15 -20.50 -1.68
CA LEU A 433 -16.86 -20.07 -3.04
C LEU A 433 -17.70 -20.89 -4.03
N PRO A 434 -18.48 -20.25 -4.92
CA PRO A 434 -19.22 -20.98 -5.93
C PRO A 434 -18.25 -21.64 -6.93
N PRO A 435 -18.65 -22.73 -7.61
CA PRO A 435 -17.81 -23.37 -8.63
C PRO A 435 -17.45 -22.38 -9.74
N ALA A 436 -16.22 -22.44 -10.27
CA ALA A 436 -15.84 -21.56 -11.36
C ALA A 436 -16.75 -21.78 -12.60
N LEU A 437 -17.02 -20.72 -13.38
CA LEU A 437 -17.84 -20.79 -14.58
C LEU A 437 -17.41 -21.92 -15.54
N GLY A 438 -16.09 -22.15 -15.66
CA GLY A 438 -15.54 -23.23 -16.47
C GLY A 438 -15.96 -24.63 -16.01
N ASP A 439 -16.06 -24.85 -14.69
CA ASP A 439 -16.50 -26.12 -14.11
C ASP A 439 -18.01 -26.33 -14.31
N ILE A 440 -18.80 -25.26 -14.14
CA ILE A 440 -20.25 -25.26 -14.41
C ILE A 440 -20.51 -25.64 -15.88
N ILE A 441 -19.86 -24.96 -16.82
CA ILE A 441 -19.99 -25.24 -18.26
C ILE A 441 -19.50 -26.66 -18.59
N THR A 442 -18.42 -27.13 -17.95
CA THR A 442 -17.91 -28.50 -18.17
C THR A 442 -18.88 -29.56 -17.65
N ALA A 443 -19.49 -29.35 -16.48
CA ALA A 443 -20.49 -30.25 -15.93
C ALA A 443 -21.71 -30.35 -16.84
N TRP A 444 -22.16 -29.21 -17.39
CA TRP A 444 -23.25 -29.16 -18.36
C TRP A 444 -22.90 -29.88 -19.68
N ARG A 445 -21.72 -29.63 -20.27
CA ARG A 445 -21.25 -30.33 -21.48
C ARG A 445 -21.13 -31.84 -21.28
N ARG A 446 -20.93 -32.30 -20.04
CA ARG A 446 -20.89 -33.72 -19.66
C ARG A 446 -22.29 -34.31 -19.35
N GLY A 447 -23.34 -33.49 -19.37
CA GLY A 447 -24.71 -33.91 -19.04
C GLY A 447 -24.94 -34.18 -17.56
N ILE A 448 -24.08 -33.67 -16.66
CA ILE A 448 -24.23 -33.82 -15.20
C ILE A 448 -25.31 -32.88 -14.67
N ILE A 449 -25.42 -31.69 -15.26
CA ILE A 449 -26.44 -30.69 -14.97
C ILE A 449 -27.15 -30.27 -16.26
N ASP A 450 -28.40 -29.82 -16.14
CA ASP A 450 -29.15 -29.26 -17.27
C ASP A 450 -28.85 -27.77 -17.48
N GLU A 451 -29.34 -27.20 -18.58
CA GLU A 451 -29.08 -25.80 -18.93
C GLU A 451 -29.73 -24.83 -17.94
N LYS A 452 -30.93 -25.14 -17.44
CA LYS A 452 -31.59 -24.33 -16.42
C LYS A 452 -30.71 -24.19 -15.18
N ARG A 453 -30.08 -25.28 -14.75
CA ARG A 453 -29.16 -25.29 -13.62
C ARG A 453 -27.89 -24.51 -13.89
N VAL A 454 -27.41 -24.43 -15.14
CA VAL A 454 -26.31 -23.54 -15.52
C VAL A 454 -26.72 -22.09 -15.29
N ASP A 455 -27.88 -21.67 -15.76
CA ASP A 455 -28.35 -20.30 -15.61
C ASP A 455 -28.51 -19.92 -14.12
N ASP A 456 -29.05 -20.81 -13.28
CA ASP A 456 -29.12 -20.61 -11.82
C ASP A 456 -27.72 -20.46 -11.18
N LEU A 457 -26.76 -21.29 -11.59
CA LEU A 457 -25.39 -21.25 -11.06
C LEU A 457 -24.59 -20.05 -11.60
N MET A 458 -24.94 -19.52 -12.77
CA MET A 458 -24.36 -18.30 -13.30
C MET A 458 -24.72 -17.08 -12.46
N ILE A 459 -25.95 -17.01 -11.93
CA ILE A 459 -26.34 -15.97 -10.97
C ILE A 459 -25.52 -16.11 -9.68
N LEU A 460 -25.29 -17.35 -9.23
CA LEU A 460 -24.53 -17.62 -8.01
C LEU A 460 -23.03 -17.25 -8.11
N VAL A 461 -22.43 -17.28 -9.31
CA VAL A 461 -21.06 -16.80 -9.55
C VAL A 461 -21.00 -15.30 -9.89
N ASP A 462 -22.05 -14.55 -9.52
CA ASP A 462 -22.19 -13.11 -9.75
C ASP A 462 -22.08 -12.69 -11.23
N LEU A 463 -22.55 -13.53 -12.17
CA LEU A 463 -22.70 -13.11 -13.56
C LEU A 463 -24.01 -12.37 -13.74
N ASP A 464 -23.90 -11.12 -14.20
CA ASP A 464 -25.05 -10.28 -14.48
C ASP A 464 -25.93 -10.90 -15.60
N PRO A 465 -27.22 -11.16 -15.33
CA PRO A 465 -28.15 -11.71 -16.32
C PRO A 465 -28.25 -10.90 -17.62
N ARG A 466 -27.94 -9.60 -17.59
CA ARG A 466 -27.94 -8.71 -18.77
C ARG A 466 -26.91 -9.13 -19.82
N PHE A 467 -25.83 -9.81 -19.43
CA PHE A 467 -24.80 -10.31 -20.33
C PHE A 467 -24.94 -11.81 -20.65
N LYS A 468 -26.11 -12.40 -20.35
CA LYS A 468 -26.36 -13.84 -20.60
C LYS A 468 -26.03 -14.24 -22.04
N GLU A 469 -26.44 -13.44 -23.03
CA GLU A 469 -26.17 -13.72 -24.44
C GLU A 469 -24.66 -13.83 -24.75
N ILE A 470 -23.84 -13.02 -24.10
CA ILE A 470 -22.37 -13.06 -24.24
C ILE A 470 -21.83 -14.35 -23.63
N PHE A 471 -22.31 -14.74 -22.45
CA PHE A 471 -21.85 -15.96 -21.78
C PHE A 471 -22.36 -17.25 -22.44
N ASP A 472 -23.55 -17.20 -23.04
CA ASP A 472 -24.11 -18.30 -23.82
C ASP A 472 -23.20 -18.66 -25.00
N THR A 473 -22.45 -17.70 -25.56
CA THR A 473 -21.43 -18.02 -26.59
C THR A 473 -20.35 -18.97 -26.06
N ARG A 474 -20.05 -18.94 -24.76
CA ARG A 474 -19.04 -19.81 -24.12
C ARG A 474 -19.60 -21.18 -23.76
N LYS A 475 -20.92 -21.40 -23.83
CA LYS A 475 -21.53 -22.71 -23.61
C LYS A 475 -20.99 -23.71 -24.63
N HIS A 476 -20.92 -23.34 -25.90
CA HIS A 476 -20.42 -24.23 -26.95
C HIS A 476 -18.90 -24.09 -27.16
N ILE A 477 -18.26 -25.15 -27.67
CA ILE A 477 -16.85 -25.09 -28.11
C ILE A 477 -16.89 -24.95 -29.62
N ASP A 478 -16.34 -23.85 -30.14
CA ASP A 478 -16.17 -23.71 -31.57
C ASP A 478 -15.11 -24.69 -32.09
N PRO A 479 -15.32 -25.32 -33.26
CA PRO A 479 -14.30 -26.14 -33.89
C PRO A 479 -13.01 -25.33 -34.05
N THR A 480 -11.88 -25.91 -33.66
CA THR A 480 -10.57 -25.31 -33.96
C THR A 480 -10.37 -25.20 -35.47
N ILE A 481 -9.52 -24.29 -35.95
CA ILE A 481 -9.17 -24.18 -37.38
C ILE A 481 -8.72 -25.52 -37.96
N THR A 482 -7.96 -26.31 -37.19
CA THR A 482 -7.51 -27.63 -37.61
C THR A 482 -8.68 -28.59 -37.80
N LEU A 483 -9.67 -28.56 -36.90
CA LEU A 483 -10.87 -29.38 -37.03
C LEU A 483 -11.75 -28.89 -38.18
N ALA A 484 -11.92 -27.58 -38.34
CA ALA A 484 -12.64 -27.00 -39.48
C ALA A 484 -12.03 -27.41 -40.82
N ARG A 485 -10.69 -27.41 -40.92
CA ARG A 485 -9.98 -27.93 -42.09
C ARG A 485 -10.33 -29.40 -42.36
N TYR A 486 -10.28 -30.27 -41.35
CA TYR A 486 -10.63 -31.68 -41.55
C TYR A 486 -12.10 -31.86 -41.92
N MET A 487 -13.00 -31.11 -41.30
CA MET A 487 -14.42 -31.12 -41.64
C MET A 487 -14.62 -30.72 -43.11
N PHE A 488 -13.92 -29.70 -43.58
CA PHE A 488 -13.97 -29.26 -44.98
C PHE A 488 -13.35 -30.31 -45.93
N GLU A 489 -12.18 -30.86 -45.63
CA GLU A 489 -11.52 -31.93 -46.41
C GLU A 489 -12.41 -33.17 -46.58
N THR A 490 -13.24 -33.48 -45.58
CA THR A 490 -14.20 -34.60 -45.63
C THR A 490 -15.54 -34.25 -46.29
N GLY A 491 -15.76 -32.98 -46.65
CA GLY A 491 -17.04 -32.49 -47.16
C GLY A 491 -18.15 -32.37 -46.11
N ALA A 492 -17.81 -32.42 -44.81
CA ALA A 492 -18.76 -32.26 -43.71
C ALA A 492 -19.23 -30.81 -43.54
N ILE A 493 -18.44 -29.84 -44.02
CA ILE A 493 -18.78 -28.42 -44.10
C ILE A 493 -18.35 -27.83 -45.44
N ASP A 494 -18.98 -26.73 -45.83
CA ASP A 494 -18.61 -25.92 -47.00
C ASP A 494 -17.67 -24.76 -46.64
N GLU A 495 -17.27 -23.99 -47.65
CA GLU A 495 -16.36 -22.85 -47.50
C GLU A 495 -16.96 -21.72 -46.65
N ASP A 496 -18.24 -21.42 -46.82
CA ASP A 496 -18.95 -20.41 -46.02
C ASP A 496 -18.92 -20.76 -44.53
N ARG A 497 -19.10 -22.04 -44.18
CA ARG A 497 -19.01 -22.51 -42.80
C ARG A 497 -17.57 -22.50 -42.28
N VAL A 498 -16.56 -22.74 -43.11
CA VAL A 498 -15.14 -22.53 -42.72
C VAL A 498 -14.91 -21.05 -42.37
N LYS A 499 -15.39 -20.13 -43.21
CA LYS A 499 -15.29 -18.68 -42.98
C LYS A 499 -15.93 -18.25 -41.67
N GLU A 500 -17.12 -18.76 -41.37
CA GLU A 500 -17.82 -18.49 -40.10
C GLU A 500 -17.04 -19.02 -38.89
N ILE A 501 -16.44 -20.21 -38.99
CA ILE A 501 -15.60 -20.76 -37.90
C ILE A 501 -14.36 -19.88 -37.71
N VAL A 502 -13.68 -19.48 -38.79
CA VAL A 502 -12.53 -18.56 -38.71
C VAL A 502 -12.93 -17.24 -38.04
N ALA A 503 -14.07 -16.65 -38.41
CA ALA A 503 -14.58 -15.43 -37.78
C ALA A 503 -14.81 -15.60 -36.27
N ARG A 504 -15.44 -16.70 -35.85
CA ARG A 504 -15.73 -16.99 -34.43
C ARG A 504 -14.48 -17.28 -33.59
N GLN A 505 -13.36 -17.65 -34.20
CA GLN A 505 -12.08 -17.79 -33.50
C GLN A 505 -11.43 -16.43 -33.14
N GLY A 506 -12.03 -15.31 -33.54
CA GLY A 506 -11.60 -13.96 -33.14
C GLY A 506 -10.46 -13.38 -33.98
N TYR A 507 -10.30 -13.83 -35.24
CA TYR A 507 -9.37 -13.20 -36.18
C TYR A 507 -9.85 -11.81 -36.61
N LEU A 508 -8.91 -10.95 -37.02
CA LEU A 508 -9.22 -9.65 -37.59
C LEU A 508 -10.08 -9.81 -38.86
N PRO A 509 -11.06 -8.93 -39.14
CA PRO A 509 -11.92 -9.03 -40.31
C PRO A 509 -11.16 -9.17 -41.64
N GLU A 510 -10.03 -8.48 -41.79
CA GLU A 510 -9.16 -8.54 -42.96
C GLU A 510 -8.40 -9.87 -43.13
N ASP A 511 -8.22 -10.64 -42.06
CA ASP A 511 -7.53 -11.93 -42.06
C ASP A 511 -8.49 -13.11 -42.28
N ILE A 512 -9.80 -12.90 -42.11
CA ILE A 512 -10.82 -13.97 -42.25
C ILE A 512 -10.75 -14.61 -43.64
N ASP A 513 -10.75 -13.80 -44.70
CA ASP A 513 -10.73 -14.29 -46.08
C ASP A 513 -9.41 -14.97 -46.46
N PRO A 514 -8.22 -14.38 -46.20
CA PRO A 514 -6.93 -15.06 -46.45
C PRO A 514 -6.77 -16.39 -45.69
N ILE A 515 -7.22 -16.46 -44.44
CA ILE A 515 -7.14 -17.70 -43.64
C ILE A 515 -8.11 -18.75 -44.17
N THR A 516 -9.33 -18.35 -44.53
CA THR A 516 -10.33 -19.24 -45.16
C THR A 516 -9.77 -19.81 -46.46
N GLU A 517 -9.26 -18.95 -47.34
CA GLU A 517 -8.63 -19.35 -48.61
C GLU A 517 -7.43 -20.29 -48.37
N PHE A 518 -6.61 -20.00 -47.35
CA PHE A 518 -5.51 -20.89 -46.97
C PHE A 518 -6.01 -22.27 -46.56
N ILE A 519 -7.03 -22.38 -45.71
CA ILE A 519 -7.62 -23.65 -45.27
C ILE A 519 -8.19 -24.41 -46.45
N VAL A 520 -8.97 -23.74 -47.30
CA VAL A 520 -9.59 -24.33 -48.50
C VAL A 520 -8.53 -24.84 -49.46
N ARG A 521 -7.48 -24.06 -49.75
CA ARG A 521 -6.37 -24.48 -50.62
C ARG A 521 -5.49 -25.57 -49.99
N PHE A 522 -5.47 -25.68 -48.66
CA PHE A 522 -4.62 -26.65 -47.97
C PHE A 522 -4.98 -28.09 -48.34
N GLN A 523 -6.26 -28.38 -48.62
CA GLN A 523 -6.70 -29.72 -49.04
C GLN A 523 -5.98 -30.20 -50.32
N GLU A 524 -5.67 -29.27 -51.21
CA GLU A 524 -5.02 -29.56 -52.49
C GLU A 524 -3.52 -29.77 -52.34
N ARG A 525 -2.92 -29.37 -51.21
CA ARG A 525 -1.46 -29.39 -50.99
C ARG A 525 -0.85 -30.74 -51.31
N ARG A 526 -1.50 -31.84 -50.94
CA ARG A 526 -1.02 -33.20 -51.21
C ARG A 526 -1.00 -33.50 -52.71
N PHE A 527 -2.06 -33.18 -53.43
CA PHE A 527 -2.17 -33.38 -54.88
C PHE A 527 -1.21 -32.47 -55.65
N ARG A 528 -1.14 -31.18 -55.28
CA ARG A 528 -0.15 -30.23 -55.81
C ARG A 528 1.27 -30.75 -55.60
N THR A 529 1.60 -31.27 -54.41
CA THR A 529 2.92 -31.86 -54.14
C THR A 529 3.22 -33.06 -55.05
N TYR A 530 2.25 -33.95 -55.27
CA TYR A 530 2.44 -35.08 -56.20
C TYR A 530 2.62 -34.61 -57.64
N TYR A 531 1.82 -33.65 -58.08
CA TYR A 531 1.93 -33.05 -59.40
C TYR A 531 3.30 -32.40 -59.62
N LEU A 532 3.75 -31.55 -58.69
CA LEU A 532 5.06 -30.91 -58.74
C LEU A 532 6.22 -31.94 -58.76
N ARG A 533 6.11 -33.04 -58.01
CA ARG A 533 7.10 -34.13 -58.06
C ARG A 533 7.12 -34.81 -59.43
N ALA A 534 5.96 -35.01 -60.06
CA ALA A 534 5.87 -35.56 -61.39
C ALA A 534 6.52 -34.63 -62.43
N LEU A 535 6.24 -33.32 -62.38
CA LEU A 535 6.88 -32.31 -63.22
C LEU A 535 8.40 -32.29 -63.06
N ALA A 536 8.90 -32.25 -61.82
CA ALA A 536 10.34 -32.28 -61.56
C ALA A 536 10.99 -33.57 -62.10
N THR A 537 10.30 -34.71 -62.00
CA THR A 537 10.79 -35.98 -62.55
C THR A 537 10.81 -35.95 -64.07
N GLY A 538 9.74 -35.46 -64.70
CA GLY A 538 9.69 -35.31 -66.16
C GLY A 538 10.77 -34.36 -66.68
N ALA A 539 11.07 -33.27 -65.98
CA ALA A 539 12.16 -32.35 -66.31
C ALA A 539 13.54 -33.03 -66.28
N VAL A 540 13.80 -33.92 -65.31
CA VAL A 540 15.03 -34.74 -65.26
C VAL A 540 15.19 -35.58 -66.53
N TYR A 541 14.08 -36.14 -67.02
CA TYR A 541 14.05 -36.99 -68.23
C TYR A 541 13.91 -36.19 -69.54
N GLY A 542 13.80 -34.85 -69.47
CA GLY A 542 13.60 -33.99 -70.64
C GLY A 542 12.19 -34.09 -71.25
N ALA A 543 11.21 -34.59 -70.50
CA ALA A 543 9.81 -34.63 -70.92
C ALA A 543 9.11 -33.26 -70.82
N TYR A 544 9.67 -32.36 -70.00
CA TYR A 544 9.22 -30.96 -69.87
C TYR A 544 10.43 -30.03 -70.01
N THR A 545 10.21 -28.92 -70.70
CA THR A 545 11.14 -27.80 -70.81
C THR A 545 11.14 -26.96 -69.52
N GLY A 546 12.16 -26.12 -69.35
CA GLY A 546 12.25 -25.23 -68.19
C GLY A 546 11.08 -24.25 -68.09
N GLU A 547 10.66 -23.70 -69.23
CA GLU A 547 9.55 -22.75 -69.32
C GLU A 547 8.22 -23.42 -68.94
N GLU A 548 7.94 -24.63 -69.47
CA GLU A 548 6.74 -25.40 -69.12
C GLU A 548 6.67 -25.71 -67.62
N VAL A 549 7.79 -26.10 -66.98
CA VAL A 549 7.80 -26.35 -65.53
C VAL A 549 7.48 -25.07 -64.74
N ILE A 550 8.05 -23.93 -65.14
CA ILE A 550 7.79 -22.65 -64.45
C ILE A 550 6.34 -22.22 -64.63
N GLU A 551 5.79 -22.35 -65.84
CA GLU A 551 4.39 -22.04 -66.16
C GLU A 551 3.45 -22.90 -65.33
N GLU A 552 3.65 -24.22 -65.32
CA GLU A 552 2.82 -25.17 -64.56
C GLU A 552 2.91 -24.96 -63.05
N VAL A 553 4.11 -24.68 -62.51
CA VAL A 553 4.29 -24.36 -61.09
C VAL A 553 3.52 -23.09 -60.72
N THR A 554 3.55 -22.08 -61.60
CA THR A 554 2.83 -20.81 -61.40
C THR A 554 1.32 -20.99 -61.53
N ALA A 555 0.86 -21.80 -62.48
CA ALA A 555 -0.55 -22.14 -62.68
C ALA A 555 -1.16 -22.84 -61.46
N VAL A 556 -0.36 -23.64 -60.74
CA VAL A 556 -0.74 -24.31 -59.49
C VAL A 556 -0.64 -23.37 -58.27
N GLY A 557 -0.38 -22.07 -58.49
CA GLY A 557 -0.41 -21.02 -57.47
C GLY A 557 0.85 -20.89 -56.63
N TYR A 558 1.98 -21.47 -57.05
CA TYR A 558 3.27 -21.22 -56.42
C TYR A 558 3.99 -20.05 -57.11
N ARG A 559 4.91 -19.39 -56.38
CA ARG A 559 5.71 -18.32 -56.97
C ARG A 559 6.72 -18.87 -57.98
N LYS A 560 7.07 -18.06 -58.99
CA LYS A 560 8.01 -18.42 -60.06
C LYS A 560 9.33 -18.99 -59.55
N GLU A 561 9.86 -18.44 -58.45
CA GLU A 561 11.14 -18.85 -57.86
C GLU A 561 11.12 -20.32 -57.39
N VAL A 562 9.94 -20.84 -57.02
CA VAL A 562 9.77 -22.26 -56.67
C VAL A 562 10.02 -23.12 -57.90
N GLY A 563 9.50 -22.72 -59.07
CA GLY A 563 9.75 -23.40 -60.34
C GLY A 563 11.23 -23.39 -60.73
N GLU A 564 11.90 -22.25 -60.55
CA GLU A 564 13.34 -22.12 -60.77
C GLU A 564 14.16 -23.04 -59.86
N TRP A 565 13.80 -23.15 -58.57
CA TRP A 565 14.43 -24.08 -57.64
C TRP A 565 14.16 -25.55 -58.00
N MET A 566 12.97 -25.87 -58.49
CA MET A 566 12.64 -27.20 -59.00
C MET A 566 13.52 -27.57 -60.19
N LEU A 567 13.77 -26.64 -61.12
CA LEU A 567 14.67 -26.85 -62.25
C LEU A 567 16.12 -27.04 -61.81
N LYS A 568 16.65 -26.20 -60.91
CA LYS A 568 17.99 -26.39 -60.33
C LYS A 568 18.14 -27.77 -59.69
N THR A 569 17.10 -28.22 -58.98
CA THR A 569 17.06 -29.55 -58.36
C THR A 569 17.02 -30.65 -59.42
N ALA A 570 16.23 -30.49 -60.48
CA ALA A 570 16.15 -31.41 -61.60
C ALA A 570 17.49 -31.51 -62.35
N GLU A 571 18.18 -30.40 -62.60
CA GLU A 571 19.52 -30.37 -63.21
C GLU A 571 20.56 -31.06 -62.33
N ALA A 572 20.55 -30.83 -61.02
CA ALA A 572 21.42 -31.54 -60.09
C ALA A 572 21.15 -33.06 -60.09
N ARG A 573 19.87 -33.47 -60.12
CA ARG A 573 19.46 -34.87 -60.28
C ARG A 573 19.89 -35.45 -61.62
N LYS A 574 19.80 -34.68 -62.70
CA LYS A 574 20.25 -35.08 -64.04
C LYS A 574 21.76 -35.30 -64.05
N LYS A 575 22.55 -34.33 -63.55
CA LYS A 575 24.02 -34.45 -63.43
C LYS A 575 24.44 -35.65 -62.58
N THR A 576 23.77 -35.91 -61.47
CA THR A 576 24.06 -37.08 -60.62
C THR A 576 23.66 -38.40 -61.30
N THR A 577 22.55 -38.42 -62.04
CA THR A 577 22.10 -39.58 -62.83
C THR A 577 23.05 -39.85 -64.01
N GLU A 578 23.50 -38.81 -64.70
CA GLU A 578 24.50 -38.88 -65.77
C GLU A 578 25.88 -39.29 -65.25
N ALA A 579 26.29 -38.77 -64.09
CA ALA A 579 27.51 -39.19 -63.41
C ALA A 579 27.43 -40.67 -63.00
N ARG A 580 26.27 -41.16 -62.57
CA ARG A 580 26.02 -42.59 -62.32
C ARG A 580 25.99 -43.43 -63.61
N ARG A 581 25.67 -42.82 -64.76
CA ARG A 581 25.73 -43.46 -66.08
C ARG A 581 27.15 -43.59 -66.65
N LYS A 582 28.20 -43.06 -65.99
CA LYS A 582 29.59 -43.25 -66.44
C LYS A 582 29.99 -44.72 -66.38
N ALA A 583 30.10 -45.30 -67.59
CA ALA A 583 30.44 -46.67 -67.97
C ALA A 583 29.60 -47.74 -67.26
N PRO A 584 28.96 -48.69 -67.97
CA PRO A 584 28.58 -49.92 -67.31
C PRO A 584 29.88 -50.49 -66.74
N ALA A 585 30.06 -50.42 -65.41
CA ALA A 585 31.03 -51.28 -64.76
C ALA A 585 30.77 -52.67 -65.35
N PRO A 586 31.81 -53.40 -65.82
CA PRO A 586 31.61 -54.75 -66.30
C PRO A 586 30.74 -55.43 -65.25
N LYS A 587 29.61 -56.02 -65.68
CA LYS A 587 28.69 -56.69 -64.76
C LYS A 587 29.47 -57.85 -64.13
N LEU A 588 30.22 -57.52 -63.09
CA LEU A 588 30.88 -58.44 -62.21
C LEU A 588 29.77 -59.34 -61.71
N LEU A 589 29.98 -60.66 -61.80
CA LEU A 589 29.05 -61.61 -61.20
C LEU A 589 28.76 -61.14 -59.77
N GLY A 590 27.48 -61.09 -59.40
CA GLY A 590 27.13 -60.79 -58.02
C GLY A 590 27.86 -61.77 -57.11
N LEU A 591 28.18 -61.37 -55.87
CA LEU A 591 28.92 -62.24 -54.94
C LEU A 591 28.29 -63.64 -54.83
N GLY A 592 26.96 -63.72 -54.86
CA GLY A 592 26.22 -64.99 -54.88
C GLY A 592 26.50 -65.85 -56.12
N ASP A 593 26.55 -65.26 -57.30
CA ASP A 593 26.85 -65.98 -58.55
C ASP A 593 28.32 -66.37 -58.64
N LEU A 594 29.21 -65.53 -58.10
CA LEU A 594 30.64 -65.80 -57.98
C LEU A 594 30.88 -67.02 -57.07
N LYS A 595 30.28 -67.03 -55.87
CA LYS A 595 30.31 -68.17 -54.93
C LYS A 595 29.77 -69.45 -55.57
N LYS A 596 28.60 -69.38 -56.22
CA LYS A 596 28.00 -70.54 -56.90
C LYS A 596 28.89 -71.08 -58.02
N SER A 597 29.53 -70.20 -58.78
CA SER A 597 30.41 -70.59 -59.88
C SER A 597 31.70 -71.24 -59.37
N TYR A 598 32.27 -70.73 -58.27
CA TYR A 598 33.41 -71.35 -57.58
C TYR A 598 33.06 -72.72 -57.00
N ALA A 599 31.91 -72.85 -56.30
CA ALA A 599 31.42 -74.13 -55.77
C ALA A 599 31.18 -75.18 -56.86
N ARG A 600 30.90 -74.75 -58.09
CA ARG A 600 30.67 -75.61 -59.26
C ARG A 600 31.95 -75.91 -60.06
N ASP A 601 33.11 -75.47 -59.59
CA ASP A 601 34.41 -75.55 -60.27
C ASP A 601 34.41 -74.95 -61.69
N LEU A 602 33.59 -73.91 -61.93
CA LEU A 602 33.61 -73.19 -63.21
C LEU A 602 34.86 -72.30 -63.36
N PHE A 603 35.53 -72.03 -62.25
CA PHE A 603 36.86 -71.42 -62.19
C PHE A 603 37.55 -71.83 -60.88
N ASP A 604 38.88 -71.73 -60.87
CA ASP A 604 39.74 -72.15 -59.77
C ASP A 604 39.76 -71.16 -58.59
N GLU A 605 40.46 -71.54 -57.52
CA GLU A 605 40.61 -70.72 -56.31
C GLU A 605 41.28 -69.37 -56.59
N ASP A 606 42.28 -69.35 -57.47
CA ASP A 606 43.04 -68.13 -57.76
C ASP A 606 42.18 -67.09 -58.48
N VAL A 607 41.31 -67.54 -59.40
CA VAL A 607 40.33 -66.67 -60.06
C VAL A 607 39.30 -66.17 -59.04
N PHE A 608 38.77 -67.03 -58.17
CA PHE A 608 37.79 -66.63 -57.16
C PHE A 608 38.39 -65.62 -56.14
N ARG A 609 39.58 -65.91 -55.65
CA ARG A 609 40.37 -65.06 -54.74
C ARG A 609 40.62 -63.69 -55.35
N ARG A 610 41.09 -63.64 -56.60
CA ARG A 610 41.35 -62.39 -57.33
C ARG A 610 40.09 -61.56 -57.49
N GLU A 611 38.98 -62.20 -57.85
CA GLU A 611 37.68 -61.55 -58.01
C GLU A 611 37.15 -60.96 -56.69
N LEU A 612 37.35 -61.64 -55.56
CA LEU A 612 36.99 -61.10 -54.25
C LEU A 612 37.89 -59.93 -53.84
N LEU A 613 39.21 -60.03 -54.07
CA LEU A 613 40.14 -58.92 -53.79
C LEU A 613 39.85 -57.68 -54.65
N VAL A 614 39.48 -57.84 -55.92
CA VAL A 614 39.04 -56.75 -56.80
C VAL A 614 37.76 -56.06 -56.27
N ARG A 615 36.94 -56.76 -55.50
CA ARG A 615 35.76 -56.22 -54.81
C ARG A 615 36.07 -55.66 -53.41
N ASN A 616 37.36 -55.51 -53.06
CA ASN A 616 37.85 -54.99 -51.78
C ASN A 616 37.47 -55.85 -50.56
N TYR A 617 37.34 -57.17 -50.70
CA TYR A 617 37.32 -58.05 -49.53
C TYR A 617 38.72 -58.08 -48.91
N GLU A 618 38.80 -58.06 -47.58
CA GLU A 618 40.09 -58.21 -46.88
C GLU A 618 40.66 -59.61 -47.10
N VAL A 619 41.99 -59.73 -47.15
CA VAL A 619 42.66 -61.00 -47.44
C VAL A 619 42.19 -62.13 -46.51
N GLY A 620 42.05 -61.83 -45.21
CA GLY A 620 41.56 -62.79 -44.22
C GLY A 620 40.12 -63.25 -44.47
N ASP A 621 39.24 -62.32 -44.88
CA ASP A 621 37.86 -62.66 -45.27
C ASP A 621 37.81 -63.49 -46.55
N VAL A 622 38.71 -63.19 -47.51
CA VAL A 622 38.83 -63.98 -48.74
C VAL A 622 39.25 -65.41 -48.43
N ASP A 623 40.26 -65.59 -47.58
CA ASP A 623 40.71 -66.91 -47.12
C ASP A 623 39.61 -67.68 -46.38
N LEU A 624 38.92 -67.02 -45.46
CA LEU A 624 37.82 -67.61 -44.71
C LEU A 624 36.68 -68.02 -45.64
N LEU A 625 36.31 -67.16 -46.59
CA LEU A 625 35.23 -67.41 -47.53
C LEU A 625 35.58 -68.55 -48.49
N ILE A 626 36.82 -68.61 -48.98
CA ILE A 626 37.33 -69.75 -49.76
C ILE A 626 37.28 -71.04 -48.93
N GLY A 627 37.73 -70.99 -47.67
CA GLY A 627 37.69 -72.13 -46.76
C GLY A 627 36.27 -72.66 -46.56
N LEU A 628 35.31 -71.76 -46.30
CA LEU A 628 33.89 -72.12 -46.19
C LEU A 628 33.34 -72.72 -47.49
N MET A 629 33.65 -72.12 -48.64
CA MET A 629 33.17 -72.63 -49.93
C MET A 629 33.83 -73.97 -50.30
N ASN A 630 35.06 -74.23 -49.87
CA ASN A 630 35.74 -75.52 -50.05
C ASN A 630 35.17 -76.60 -49.14
N LEU A 631 34.69 -76.26 -47.93
CA LEU A 631 33.92 -77.18 -47.10
C LEU A 631 32.60 -77.58 -47.77
N ASP A 632 31.96 -76.65 -48.48
CA ASP A 632 30.75 -76.92 -49.25
C ASP A 632 31.02 -77.76 -50.52
N LYS A 633 32.28 -77.86 -50.99
CA LYS A 633 32.70 -78.77 -52.07
C LYS A 633 32.85 -80.20 -51.54
N VAL A 634 31.75 -80.80 -51.10
CA VAL A 634 31.75 -82.21 -50.68
C VAL A 634 31.98 -83.11 -51.91
N THR A 635 33.19 -83.64 -52.03
CA THR A 635 33.55 -84.67 -53.02
C THR A 635 33.32 -86.05 -52.40
N THR A 636 32.65 -86.96 -53.11
CA THR A 636 32.53 -88.36 -52.67
C THR A 636 33.81 -89.13 -52.99
N GLU A 637 34.09 -90.19 -52.23
CA GLU A 637 35.25 -91.08 -52.43
C GLU A 637 35.33 -91.72 -53.83
N ALA A 638 34.24 -91.68 -54.62
CA ALA A 638 34.18 -92.20 -55.99
C ALA A 638 34.43 -91.13 -57.08
N GLY A 639 34.77 -89.88 -56.72
CA GLY A 639 35.00 -88.80 -57.69
C GLY A 639 33.74 -88.29 -58.40
N GLY A 640 32.55 -88.81 -58.04
CA GLY A 640 31.25 -88.33 -58.52
C GLY A 640 30.67 -87.26 -57.58
N ARG A 641 30.15 -86.16 -58.14
CA ARG A 641 29.48 -85.12 -57.35
C ARG A 641 28.18 -85.67 -56.74
N LYS A 642 28.08 -85.73 -55.41
CA LYS A 642 26.78 -85.84 -54.73
C LYS A 642 26.22 -84.43 -54.68
N ILE A 643 25.16 -84.14 -55.44
CA ILE A 643 24.37 -82.94 -55.18
C ILE A 643 23.74 -83.18 -53.81
N ALA A 644 24.35 -82.60 -52.77
CA ALA A 644 23.80 -82.66 -51.43
C ALA A 644 22.46 -81.91 -51.48
N LEU A 645 21.34 -82.65 -51.56
CA LEU A 645 19.99 -82.07 -51.50
C LEU A 645 19.95 -81.12 -50.30
N SER A 646 19.54 -79.87 -50.45
CA SER A 646 19.40 -78.97 -49.30
C SER A 646 18.56 -79.62 -48.20
N GLN A 647 18.70 -79.20 -46.94
CA GLN A 647 17.90 -79.78 -45.84
C GLN A 647 16.41 -79.82 -46.18
N THR A 648 15.90 -78.80 -46.86
CA THR A 648 14.53 -78.74 -47.37
C THR A 648 14.26 -79.75 -48.48
N GLU A 649 15.14 -79.90 -49.46
CA GLU A 649 14.99 -80.89 -50.53
C GLU A 649 15.09 -82.32 -50.01
N LEU A 650 15.97 -82.58 -49.04
CA LEU A 650 16.11 -83.87 -48.36
C LEU A 650 14.84 -84.22 -47.58
N LEU A 651 14.30 -83.25 -46.83
CA LEU A 651 13.03 -83.37 -46.12
C LEU A 651 11.84 -83.52 -47.07
N ASN A 652 11.83 -82.84 -48.22
CA ASN A 652 10.80 -83.01 -49.24
C ASN A 652 10.91 -84.37 -49.93
N ALA A 653 12.12 -84.83 -50.26
CA ALA A 653 12.32 -86.17 -50.82
C ALA A 653 11.80 -87.24 -49.84
N TRP A 654 12.02 -87.04 -48.55
CA TRP A 654 11.42 -87.88 -47.51
C TRP A 654 9.89 -87.78 -47.47
N ARG A 655 9.34 -86.56 -47.54
CA ARG A 655 7.89 -86.31 -47.58
C ARG A 655 7.19 -87.03 -48.73
N TYR A 656 7.88 -87.16 -49.87
CA TYR A 656 7.38 -87.83 -51.06
C TYR A 656 7.84 -89.29 -51.18
N GLU A 657 8.40 -89.87 -50.10
CA GLU A 657 8.85 -91.28 -50.03
C GLU A 657 9.97 -91.66 -51.01
N GLU A 658 10.67 -90.67 -51.59
CA GLU A 658 11.81 -90.88 -52.50
C GLU A 658 13.08 -91.31 -51.74
N VAL A 659 13.15 -90.99 -50.44
CA VAL A 659 14.19 -91.47 -49.51
C VAL A 659 13.55 -91.89 -48.19
N ASN A 660 14.13 -92.89 -47.53
CA ASN A 660 13.65 -93.32 -46.21
C ASN A 660 14.15 -92.39 -45.09
N GLU A 661 13.51 -92.48 -43.93
CA GLU A 661 13.82 -91.62 -42.79
C GLU A 661 15.26 -91.82 -42.27
N ASP A 662 15.76 -93.05 -42.25
CA ASP A 662 17.10 -93.36 -41.76
C ASP A 662 18.18 -92.69 -42.62
N TYR A 663 17.97 -92.63 -43.93
CA TYR A 663 18.83 -91.91 -44.86
C TYR A 663 18.82 -90.41 -44.56
N VAL A 664 17.64 -89.83 -44.35
CA VAL A 664 17.48 -88.41 -44.05
C VAL A 664 18.14 -88.08 -42.72
N ARG A 665 17.94 -88.92 -41.71
CA ARG A 665 18.57 -88.81 -40.38
C ARG A 665 20.09 -88.83 -40.49
N THR A 666 20.65 -89.79 -41.22
CA THR A 666 22.10 -89.91 -41.43
C THR A 666 22.65 -88.67 -42.13
N GLU A 667 21.98 -88.20 -43.20
CA GLU A 667 22.41 -87.03 -43.95
C GLU A 667 22.30 -85.72 -43.16
N LEU A 668 21.31 -85.58 -42.26
CA LEU A 668 21.20 -84.42 -41.38
C LEU A 668 22.27 -84.45 -40.29
N ILE A 669 22.60 -85.61 -39.73
CA ILE A 669 23.69 -85.76 -38.76
C ILE A 669 25.03 -85.44 -39.42
N LEU A 670 25.27 -85.93 -40.65
CA LEU A 670 26.47 -85.61 -41.42
C LEU A 670 26.61 -84.11 -41.72
N ARG A 671 25.53 -83.34 -41.64
CA ARG A 671 25.53 -81.87 -41.76
C ARG A 671 25.70 -81.13 -40.44
N GLY A 672 26.02 -81.86 -39.37
CA GLY A 672 26.31 -81.31 -38.06
C GLY A 672 25.10 -81.09 -37.17
N LEU A 673 23.90 -81.56 -37.55
CA LEU A 673 22.78 -81.60 -36.60
C LEU A 673 23.02 -82.71 -35.58
N THR A 674 22.81 -82.42 -34.31
CA THR A 674 22.80 -83.43 -33.26
C THR A 674 21.62 -84.38 -33.45
N GLU A 675 21.74 -85.60 -32.92
CA GLU A 675 20.68 -86.61 -33.04
C GLU A 675 19.33 -86.10 -32.47
N ASP A 676 19.37 -85.30 -31.41
CA ASP A 676 18.20 -84.65 -30.81
C ASP A 676 17.57 -83.61 -31.74
N GLU A 677 18.38 -82.75 -32.37
CA GLU A 677 17.88 -81.76 -33.34
C GLU A 677 17.25 -82.43 -34.56
N VAL A 678 17.85 -83.52 -35.05
CA VAL A 678 17.29 -84.33 -36.14
C VAL A 678 15.95 -84.93 -35.73
N ASN A 679 15.85 -85.50 -34.53
CA ASN A 679 14.60 -86.03 -33.98
C ASN A 679 13.51 -84.95 -33.86
N ILE A 680 13.84 -83.77 -33.33
CA ILE A 680 12.90 -82.64 -33.20
C ILE A 680 12.42 -82.20 -34.57
N LEU A 681 13.31 -82.05 -35.53
CA LEU A 681 13.01 -81.61 -36.88
C LEU A 681 12.10 -82.61 -37.61
N LEU A 682 12.46 -83.89 -37.62
CA LEU A 682 11.67 -84.95 -38.27
C LEU A 682 10.28 -85.06 -37.63
N ASN A 683 10.18 -85.04 -36.30
CA ASN A 683 8.89 -85.08 -35.59
C ASN A 683 8.03 -83.84 -35.89
N THR A 684 8.64 -82.66 -35.95
CA THR A 684 7.93 -81.43 -36.31
C THR A 684 7.39 -81.52 -37.73
N LYS A 685 8.16 -82.07 -38.67
CA LYS A 685 7.72 -82.25 -40.06
C LYS A 685 6.64 -83.32 -40.22
N ARG A 686 6.70 -84.44 -39.48
CA ARG A 686 5.57 -85.40 -39.42
C ARG A 686 4.27 -84.72 -38.99
N LYS A 687 4.33 -83.92 -37.92
CA LYS A 687 3.18 -83.15 -37.42
C LYS A 687 2.65 -82.16 -38.45
N GLN A 688 3.53 -81.42 -39.13
CA GLN A 688 3.15 -80.44 -40.15
C GLN A 688 2.54 -81.08 -41.40
N TRP A 689 2.99 -82.26 -41.79
CA TRP A 689 2.53 -82.93 -43.01
C TRP A 689 1.38 -83.91 -42.79
N GLY A 690 0.99 -84.16 -41.53
CA GLY A 690 -0.08 -85.12 -41.21
C GLY A 690 0.31 -86.56 -41.52
N VAL A 691 1.61 -86.87 -41.60
CA VAL A 691 2.10 -88.23 -41.77
C VAL A 691 2.00 -88.90 -40.41
N VAL A 692 0.85 -89.53 -40.15
CA VAL A 692 0.64 -90.41 -39.00
C VAL A 692 1.48 -91.65 -39.25
N GLY A 693 2.43 -91.91 -38.34
CA GLY A 693 3.38 -93.01 -38.45
C GLY A 693 2.73 -94.38 -38.41
#